data_AF-A0A842ZWG7-F1
#
_entry.id   AF-A0A842ZWG7-F1
#
_cell.length_a   1.000
_cell.length_b   1.000
_cell.length_c   1.000
_cell.angle_alpha   90.00
_cell.angle_beta   90.00
_cell.angle_gamma   90.00
#
_symmetry.space_group_name_H-M   'P 1'
#
loop_
_entity.id
_entity.type
_entity.pdbx_description
1 polymer ?
#
loop_
_entity_poly.entity_id
_entity_poly.type
_entity_poly.pdbx_seq_one_letter_code
_entity_poly.pdbx_strand_id
1 'polypeptide(L)'
;MSDIMVWKKYGSLLFVVLLASVSVLPFVADAADSTTFIQSPIHYLNDPRGNDWWPMFRHDVTHNGFSTTTAPEDNQVLWSYQTNYVISSSPAVSHGRVYIGSWDWNLYCLDMDSGSLVWNYSTTGEITSSPAVANGKVYVGSQDSKLYCLNAIDGTFLWSYKTDFIIDTSPTVIDDKVFFGSSDGSLYCLDADDGYLLWKYQTGSVIVSSPAVTDEKVYFGVTNGDFLCVDSDNGAFIWEYTMTDGTYSSPTVFDGKIYFGSNDKNVYCLDADDGSLMWNYSALSEVHSSPAIAYDYLYIGTSDGRLLCLTRDTGGFVWSYQISGSVESSPAVADGKVYFGTNPCCGFLSYFICLNAFSGTKIWEYNFNLLTGSKSSAALAASKVFVGSADGKVYAFGDIEFLADANGPYHGVINTSVDFIGSAYGGEPGFSWYWDFGDNATSTDQNPTHAYASLGEYTVTLTVTDNIGDVTTDETSVFIEIPNTPPEIPVVDGPTTGKPGKSYEYTFTASDSNGDKILYSIDWGDNTTSGWIGPFLSGVELKREHTWSEKGSYIVKAKTKDNHGAESNWSDPFEMTITAPTLDIEIKGGFGVTVTIINDGDAPATNVSWNITFDSGFVFPALKNGMIPTISAGGRAPIHVLVFGFGKTTFTVSVMCNEEISAKKIANASLLLFFVIGVK
;
A
#
# COMPACT_ATOMS: atom_id res chain seq x y z
N MET A 1 -24.10 -60.61 -6.13
CA MET A 1 -25.48 -61.05 -6.41
C MET A 1 -26.23 -60.95 -5.09
N SER A 2 -26.73 -59.76 -4.74
CA SER A 2 -28.08 -59.23 -5.06
C SER A 2 -29.11 -59.85 -4.08
N ASP A 3 -29.90 -59.14 -3.29
CA ASP A 3 -30.43 -57.77 -3.33
C ASP A 3 -31.16 -57.49 -1.98
N ILE A 4 -31.01 -56.33 -1.33
CA ILE A 4 -31.84 -55.08 -1.38
C ILE A 4 -33.05 -55.03 -0.41
N MET A 5 -33.14 -53.89 0.29
CA MET A 5 -34.30 -53.24 0.98
C MET A 5 -34.87 -53.93 2.25
N VAL A 6 -35.24 -53.24 3.33
CA VAL A 6 -36.18 -52.10 3.46
C VAL A 6 -35.94 -51.34 4.79
N TRP A 7 -36.05 -50.00 4.74
CA TRP A 7 -36.21 -49.10 5.89
C TRP A 7 -37.69 -48.90 6.28
N LYS A 8 -38.00 -48.85 7.58
CA LYS A 8 -39.16 -48.16 8.21
C LYS A 8 -38.73 -47.71 9.61
N LYS A 9 -38.42 -46.42 9.85
CA LYS A 9 -39.28 -45.29 10.29
C LYS A 9 -40.00 -45.52 11.63
N TYR A 10 -39.61 -44.74 12.66
CA TYR A 10 -40.38 -43.94 13.64
C TYR A 10 -39.30 -43.23 14.50
N GLY A 11 -39.30 -41.94 14.85
CA GLY A 11 -40.34 -40.93 14.92
C GLY A 11 -40.17 -40.14 16.23
N SER A 12 -39.42 -39.03 16.15
CA SER A 12 -39.67 -37.72 16.81
C SER A 12 -39.81 -37.59 18.35
N LEU A 13 -38.93 -36.80 18.98
CA LEU A 13 -39.17 -35.53 19.73
C LEU A 13 -37.93 -35.25 20.64
N LEU A 14 -37.13 -34.21 20.39
CA LEU A 14 -37.25 -32.78 20.78
C LEU A 14 -36.37 -32.43 21.99
N PHE A 15 -35.34 -31.59 21.78
CA PHE A 15 -34.94 -30.40 22.56
C PHE A 15 -33.44 -30.11 22.35
N VAL A 16 -33.12 -28.99 21.70
CA VAL A 16 -31.79 -28.36 21.76
C VAL A 16 -31.99 -26.96 22.32
N VAL A 17 -31.50 -26.77 23.54
CA VAL A 17 -31.23 -25.47 24.15
C VAL A 17 -29.71 -25.33 24.11
N LEU A 18 -29.19 -24.32 23.41
CA LEU A 18 -27.82 -23.87 23.61
C LEU A 18 -27.86 -22.42 24.05
N LEU A 19 -27.69 -22.24 25.36
CA LEU A 19 -27.50 -20.97 26.03
C LEU A 19 -26.03 -20.55 25.84
N ALA A 20 -25.84 -19.44 25.13
CA ALA A 20 -24.61 -18.66 25.21
C ALA A 20 -24.45 -18.13 26.64
N SER A 21 -23.29 -18.38 27.24
CA SER A 21 -22.84 -17.66 28.43
C SER A 21 -21.47 -17.08 28.13
N VAL A 22 -21.47 -15.75 28.12
CA VAL A 22 -20.35 -14.84 27.98
C VAL A 22 -19.45 -14.99 29.20
N SER A 23 -18.17 -15.29 29.00
CA SER A 23 -17.13 -15.12 30.00
C SER A 23 -16.28 -13.90 29.64
N VAL A 24 -16.50 -12.83 30.39
CA VAL A 24 -15.68 -11.61 30.42
C VAL A 24 -14.38 -11.93 31.16
N LEU A 25 -13.23 -11.75 30.51
CA LEU A 25 -11.95 -11.51 31.17
C LEU A 25 -11.25 -10.35 30.45
N PRO A 26 -10.57 -9.47 31.21
CA PRO A 26 -10.14 -8.16 30.73
C PRO A 26 -8.97 -8.32 29.77
N PHE A 27 -9.13 -7.80 28.55
CA PHE A 27 -7.99 -7.49 27.71
C PHE A 27 -7.34 -6.24 28.32
N VAL A 28 -6.26 -6.45 29.05
CA VAL A 28 -5.31 -5.36 29.31
C VAL A 28 -4.71 -5.08 27.94
N ALA A 29 -5.08 -3.94 27.35
CA ALA A 29 -4.34 -3.35 26.26
C ALA A 29 -2.94 -3.07 26.82
N ASP A 30 -2.01 -3.98 26.56
CA ASP A 30 -0.60 -3.65 26.65
C ASP A 30 -0.41 -2.55 25.61
N ALA A 31 -0.03 -1.37 26.09
CA ALA A 31 0.25 -0.23 25.26
C ALA A 31 1.21 -0.71 24.17
N ALA A 32 0.74 -0.71 22.93
CA ALA A 32 1.60 -0.92 21.78
C ALA A 32 2.76 0.04 21.98
N ASP A 33 3.93 -0.55 22.21
CA ASP A 33 5.21 0.13 22.27
C ASP A 33 5.19 1.13 21.12
N SER A 34 5.29 2.40 21.47
CA SER A 34 5.35 3.50 20.53
C SER A 34 6.61 3.29 19.72
N THR A 35 6.54 2.45 18.69
CA THR A 35 7.45 2.49 17.58
C THR A 35 7.20 3.86 16.98
N THR A 36 8.01 4.82 17.43
CA THR A 36 8.33 6.00 16.66
C THR A 36 8.74 5.47 15.30
N PHE A 37 7.78 5.40 14.38
CA PHE A 37 8.09 5.60 12.98
C PHE A 37 8.87 6.89 13.00
N ILE A 38 10.17 6.78 12.79
CA ILE A 38 10.90 7.91 12.26
C ILE A 38 10.22 8.10 10.91
N GLN A 39 9.19 8.95 10.87
CA GLN A 39 8.89 9.73 9.70
C GLN A 39 10.23 10.40 9.40
N SER A 40 10.98 9.82 8.47
CA SER A 40 11.91 10.60 7.68
C SER A 40 11.14 11.87 7.30
N PRO A 41 11.64 13.08 7.62
CA PRO A 41 10.90 14.29 7.35
C PRO A 41 10.62 14.28 5.86
N ILE A 42 9.34 14.08 5.53
CA ILE A 42 8.93 13.98 4.14
C ILE A 42 9.24 15.36 3.56
N HIS A 43 9.99 15.39 2.47
CA HIS A 43 10.42 16.59 1.74
C HIS A 43 9.23 17.38 1.11
N TYR A 44 8.03 17.33 1.69
CA TYR A 44 6.89 18.16 1.30
C TYR A 44 6.89 19.54 1.95
N LEU A 45 7.69 19.77 3.00
CA LEU A 45 7.67 21.04 3.74
C LEU A 45 8.60 22.12 3.21
N ASN A 46 9.46 21.81 2.24
CA ASN A 46 10.43 22.75 1.67
C ASN A 46 10.33 22.78 0.14
N ASP A 47 9.12 22.97 -0.42
CA ASP A 47 9.05 23.37 -1.82
C ASP A 47 9.37 24.88 -1.91
N PRO A 48 10.52 25.28 -2.50
CA PRO A 48 10.89 26.69 -2.61
C PRO A 48 9.98 27.49 -3.54
N ARG A 49 9.07 26.84 -4.28
CA ARG A 49 8.19 27.45 -5.31
C ARG A 49 6.92 28.11 -4.75
N GLY A 50 6.72 28.08 -3.42
CA GLY A 50 5.57 28.72 -2.76
C GLY A 50 4.28 27.87 -2.78
N ASN A 51 3.35 28.19 -1.88
CA ASN A 51 2.15 27.39 -1.57
C ASN A 51 1.00 27.47 -2.59
N ASP A 52 1.24 27.82 -3.86
CA ASP A 52 0.17 28.09 -4.83
C ASP A 52 -0.21 26.87 -5.68
N TRP A 53 -0.42 25.75 -5.00
CA TRP A 53 -0.81 24.49 -5.65
C TRP A 53 -2.28 24.50 -6.06
N TRP A 54 -2.60 23.68 -7.05
CA TRP A 54 -3.96 23.42 -7.51
C TRP A 54 -4.35 21.97 -7.18
N PRO A 55 -4.41 21.60 -5.89
CA PRO A 55 -4.43 20.19 -5.46
C PRO A 55 -5.71 19.43 -5.83
N MET A 56 -6.77 20.10 -6.24
CA MET A 56 -8.04 19.47 -6.56
C MET A 56 -8.85 20.26 -7.59
N PHE A 57 -9.99 19.70 -7.98
CA PHE A 57 -10.91 20.33 -8.91
C PHE A 57 -11.24 21.76 -8.47
N ARG A 58 -11.11 22.72 -9.40
CA ARG A 58 -11.40 24.16 -9.15
C ARG A 58 -10.56 24.77 -8.00
N HIS A 59 -9.30 24.34 -7.89
CA HIS A 59 -8.25 24.85 -7.00
C HIS A 59 -8.37 24.39 -5.55
N ASP A 60 -9.51 24.61 -4.90
CA ASP A 60 -9.70 24.32 -3.48
C ASP A 60 -11.03 23.64 -3.17
N VAL A 61 -11.24 23.32 -1.89
CA VAL A 61 -12.43 22.64 -1.37
C VAL A 61 -13.73 23.42 -1.58
N THR A 62 -13.62 24.73 -1.80
CA THR A 62 -14.75 25.64 -2.07
C THR A 62 -14.96 25.89 -3.57
N HIS A 63 -14.13 25.28 -4.41
CA HIS A 63 -14.14 25.39 -5.87
C HIS A 63 -14.00 26.83 -6.41
N ASN A 64 -13.16 27.66 -5.79
CA ASN A 64 -13.06 29.08 -6.19
C ASN A 64 -12.56 29.29 -7.64
N GLY A 65 -11.81 28.34 -8.20
CA GLY A 65 -11.21 28.42 -9.54
C GLY A 65 -10.20 29.56 -9.72
N PHE A 66 -9.57 30.02 -8.64
CA PHE A 66 -8.65 31.17 -8.61
C PHE A 66 -7.34 30.81 -7.91
N SER A 67 -6.22 31.13 -8.54
CA SER A 67 -4.86 31.01 -7.99
C SER A 67 -4.17 32.38 -7.98
N THR A 68 -3.24 32.56 -7.04
CA THR A 68 -2.43 33.78 -6.94
C THR A 68 -1.15 33.75 -7.79
N THR A 69 -0.93 32.67 -8.53
CA THR A 69 0.27 32.46 -9.32
C THR A 69 0.32 33.47 -10.45
N THR A 70 1.53 33.84 -10.86
CA THR A 70 1.75 34.42 -12.19
C THR A 70 1.26 33.44 -13.26
N ALA A 71 0.90 33.92 -14.44
CA ALA A 71 0.40 33.07 -15.51
C ALA A 71 0.90 33.50 -16.89
N PRO A 72 1.02 32.57 -17.86
CA PRO A 72 1.76 32.79 -19.12
C PRO A 72 1.17 33.90 -19.98
N GLU A 73 2.05 34.68 -20.60
CA GLU A 73 1.68 35.80 -21.48
C GLU A 73 1.40 35.36 -22.92
N ASP A 74 1.82 34.16 -23.31
CA ASP A 74 1.54 33.58 -24.62
C ASP A 74 1.10 32.10 -24.54
N ASN A 75 0.88 31.50 -25.71
CA ASN A 75 0.37 30.13 -25.85
C ASN A 75 1.50 29.09 -26.03
N GLN A 76 2.70 29.38 -25.52
CA GLN A 76 3.82 28.48 -25.65
C GLN A 76 3.58 27.17 -24.88
N VAL A 77 3.68 26.06 -25.60
CA VAL A 77 3.68 24.71 -25.02
C VAL A 77 5.07 24.39 -24.52
N LEU A 78 5.22 24.22 -23.21
CA LEU A 78 6.47 23.75 -22.60
C LEU A 78 6.68 22.27 -22.88
N TRP A 79 5.64 21.47 -22.62
CA TRP A 79 5.62 20.05 -22.91
C TRP A 79 4.19 19.56 -23.17
N SER A 80 4.09 18.38 -23.79
CA SER A 80 2.84 17.64 -23.91
C SER A 80 3.07 16.15 -23.68
N TYR A 81 2.18 15.49 -22.97
CA TYR A 81 2.23 14.05 -22.72
C TYR A 81 1.04 13.34 -23.38
N GLN A 82 1.28 12.25 -24.13
CA GLN A 82 0.25 11.50 -24.84
C GLN A 82 -0.26 10.31 -24.02
N THR A 83 -1.56 10.31 -23.71
CA THR A 83 -2.30 9.15 -23.20
C THR A 83 -2.96 8.38 -24.35
N ASN A 84 -3.64 7.27 -24.08
CA ASN A 84 -4.23 6.42 -25.13
C ASN A 84 -5.67 6.79 -25.51
N TYR A 85 -6.31 7.72 -24.78
CA TYR A 85 -7.67 8.17 -25.07
C TYR A 85 -7.91 9.61 -24.59
N VAL A 86 -9.10 10.14 -24.91
CA VAL A 86 -9.61 11.45 -24.46
C VAL A 86 -9.39 11.67 -22.96
N ILE A 87 -8.96 12.89 -22.63
CA ILE A 87 -8.83 13.35 -21.25
C ILE A 87 -9.94 14.36 -20.98
N SER A 88 -10.99 13.96 -20.23
CA SER A 88 -12.03 14.88 -19.73
C SER A 88 -11.82 15.30 -18.28
N SER A 89 -10.98 14.57 -17.55
CA SER A 89 -10.55 14.89 -16.18
C SER A 89 -9.79 16.21 -16.17
N SER A 90 -9.98 17.04 -15.15
CA SER A 90 -9.17 18.26 -14.96
C SER A 90 -7.87 17.88 -14.22
N PRO A 91 -6.73 18.51 -14.52
CA PRO A 91 -5.50 18.24 -13.78
C PRO A 91 -5.61 18.70 -12.32
N ALA A 92 -5.00 17.94 -11.41
CA ALA A 92 -4.63 18.40 -10.08
C ALA A 92 -3.11 18.51 -10.00
N VAL A 93 -2.63 19.59 -9.39
CA VAL A 93 -1.22 19.96 -9.42
C VAL A 93 -0.74 20.23 -8.00
N SER A 94 0.24 19.48 -7.53
CA SER A 94 0.73 19.58 -6.16
C SER A 94 2.17 19.08 -6.06
N HIS A 95 3.03 19.80 -5.33
CA HIS A 95 4.40 19.41 -5.01
C HIS A 95 5.21 18.93 -6.24
N GLY A 96 5.17 19.69 -7.35
CA GLY A 96 5.89 19.36 -8.59
C GLY A 96 5.32 18.17 -9.39
N ARG A 97 4.08 17.76 -9.12
CA ARG A 97 3.39 16.67 -9.84
C ARG A 97 2.09 17.14 -10.45
N VAL A 98 1.74 16.57 -11.61
CA VAL A 98 0.48 16.75 -12.30
C VAL A 98 -0.25 15.41 -12.33
N TYR A 99 -1.43 15.36 -11.72
CA TYR A 99 -2.29 14.18 -11.64
C TYR A 99 -3.49 14.37 -12.56
N ILE A 100 -3.78 13.38 -13.41
CA ILE A 100 -4.91 13.49 -14.35
C ILE A 100 -5.43 12.14 -14.81
N GLY A 101 -6.76 12.00 -14.86
CA GLY A 101 -7.45 10.79 -15.32
C GLY A 101 -7.70 10.78 -16.84
N SER A 102 -7.68 9.60 -17.44
CA SER A 102 -8.04 9.40 -18.85
C SER A 102 -9.12 8.33 -19.02
N TRP A 103 -9.84 8.41 -20.14
CA TRP A 103 -10.80 7.39 -20.56
C TRP A 103 -10.11 6.10 -21.02
N ASP A 104 -8.78 6.06 -21.09
CA ASP A 104 -8.02 4.81 -21.24
C ASP A 104 -7.91 4.00 -19.94
N TRP A 105 -8.64 4.43 -18.90
CA TRP A 105 -8.78 3.81 -17.59
C TRP A 105 -7.59 4.05 -16.64
N ASN A 106 -6.64 4.91 -17.03
CA ASN A 106 -5.48 5.22 -16.22
C ASN A 106 -5.57 6.58 -15.56
N LEU A 107 -5.11 6.63 -14.30
CA LEU A 107 -4.67 7.85 -13.64
C LEU A 107 -3.17 7.99 -13.91
N TYR A 108 -2.77 9.17 -14.37
CA TYR A 108 -1.38 9.51 -14.65
C TYR A 108 -0.86 10.48 -13.60
N CYS A 109 0.38 10.27 -13.16
CA CYS A 109 1.18 11.23 -12.44
C CYS A 109 2.38 11.61 -13.29
N LEU A 110 2.46 12.88 -13.66
CA LEU A 110 3.51 13.43 -14.48
C LEU A 110 4.37 14.38 -13.65
N ASP A 111 5.63 14.49 -14.04
CA ASP A 111 6.52 15.53 -13.56
C ASP A 111 6.06 16.88 -14.11
N MET A 112 5.91 17.87 -13.22
CA MET A 112 5.36 19.18 -13.57
C MET A 112 6.19 19.92 -14.63
N ASP A 113 7.51 19.78 -14.58
CA ASP A 113 8.43 20.62 -15.34
C ASP A 113 8.82 19.97 -16.66
N SER A 114 9.07 18.65 -16.66
CA SER A 114 9.44 17.90 -17.86
C SER A 114 8.25 17.26 -18.60
N GLY A 115 7.11 17.07 -17.92
CA GLY A 115 5.99 16.30 -18.44
C GLY A 115 6.23 14.79 -18.51
N SER A 116 7.35 14.31 -17.95
CA SER A 116 7.71 12.90 -17.95
C SER A 116 6.76 12.10 -17.07
N LEU A 117 6.46 10.86 -17.47
CA LEU A 117 5.68 9.96 -16.64
C LEU A 117 6.46 9.59 -15.37
N VAL A 118 5.87 9.85 -14.20
CA VAL A 118 6.41 9.41 -12.91
C VAL A 118 5.84 8.04 -12.57
N TRP A 119 4.51 7.93 -12.57
CA TRP A 119 3.80 6.68 -12.39
C TRP A 119 2.41 6.75 -13.03
N ASN A 120 1.78 5.60 -13.26
CA ASN A 120 0.37 5.51 -13.59
C ASN A 120 -0.31 4.40 -12.78
N TYR A 121 -1.64 4.48 -12.69
CA TYR A 121 -2.46 3.46 -12.06
C TYR A 121 -3.66 3.13 -12.93
N SER A 122 -3.83 1.86 -13.29
CA SER A 122 -4.96 1.39 -14.10
C SER A 122 -6.14 0.99 -13.22
N THR A 123 -7.28 1.62 -13.47
CA THR A 123 -8.58 1.19 -12.96
C THR A 123 -9.25 0.23 -13.94
N THR A 124 -10.51 -0.16 -13.69
CA THR A 124 -11.27 -1.05 -14.57
C THR A 124 -12.36 -0.33 -15.38
N GLY A 125 -12.33 1.01 -15.39
CA GLY A 125 -13.27 1.86 -16.10
C GLY A 125 -12.69 3.25 -16.35
N GLU A 126 -13.39 4.06 -17.13
CA GLU A 126 -12.94 5.40 -17.50
C GLU A 126 -12.77 6.30 -16.27
N ILE A 127 -11.73 7.14 -16.28
CA ILE A 127 -11.52 8.14 -15.24
C ILE A 127 -11.92 9.50 -15.80
N THR A 128 -13.18 9.86 -15.57
CA THR A 128 -13.79 11.16 -15.90
C THR A 128 -13.66 12.16 -14.76
N SER A 129 -13.62 11.66 -13.52
CA SER A 129 -13.40 12.42 -12.28
C SER A 129 -12.04 13.14 -12.30
N SER A 130 -11.99 14.37 -11.78
CA SER A 130 -10.71 15.06 -11.56
C SER A 130 -10.09 14.58 -10.24
N PRO A 131 -8.79 14.22 -10.19
CA PRO A 131 -8.16 13.79 -8.95
C PRO A 131 -8.13 14.90 -7.90
N ALA A 132 -8.07 14.52 -6.63
CA ALA A 132 -7.76 15.40 -5.51
C ALA A 132 -6.54 14.88 -4.76
N VAL A 133 -5.65 15.79 -4.36
CA VAL A 133 -4.38 15.47 -3.70
C VAL A 133 -4.38 16.12 -2.32
N ALA A 134 -4.24 15.31 -1.27
CA ALA A 134 -4.18 15.78 0.10
C ALA A 134 -3.38 14.80 0.95
N ASN A 135 -2.59 15.31 1.91
CA ASN A 135 -1.86 14.52 2.89
C ASN A 135 -1.03 13.36 2.30
N GLY A 136 -0.37 13.59 1.15
CA GLY A 136 0.44 12.57 0.47
C GLY A 136 -0.35 11.48 -0.25
N LYS A 137 -1.65 11.67 -0.46
CA LYS A 137 -2.55 10.72 -1.13
C LYS A 137 -3.25 11.38 -2.31
N VAL A 138 -3.66 10.55 -3.28
CA VAL A 138 -4.45 10.95 -4.44
C VAL A 138 -5.76 10.18 -4.45
N TYR A 139 -6.85 10.91 -4.57
CA TYR A 139 -8.22 10.40 -4.57
C TYR A 139 -8.83 10.61 -5.96
N VAL A 140 -9.44 9.58 -6.53
CA VAL A 140 -10.08 9.71 -7.85
C VAL A 140 -11.26 8.75 -8.01
N GLY A 141 -12.35 9.25 -8.58
CA GLY A 141 -13.52 8.45 -8.96
C GLY A 141 -13.33 7.79 -10.33
N SER A 142 -13.89 6.60 -10.52
CA SER A 142 -13.91 5.91 -11.81
C SER A 142 -15.32 5.47 -12.19
N GLN A 143 -15.55 5.34 -13.50
CA GLN A 143 -16.75 4.73 -14.05
C GLN A 143 -16.84 3.21 -13.77
N ASP A 144 -15.84 2.59 -13.15
CA ASP A 144 -15.98 1.24 -12.59
C ASP A 144 -16.72 1.19 -11.23
N SER A 145 -17.35 2.31 -10.84
CA SER A 145 -18.13 2.46 -9.61
C SER A 145 -17.28 2.38 -8.34
N LYS A 146 -16.03 2.86 -8.40
CA LYS A 146 -15.15 2.96 -7.23
C LYS A 146 -14.48 4.31 -7.12
N LEU A 147 -14.31 4.75 -5.87
CA LEU A 147 -13.35 5.77 -5.48
C LEU A 147 -12.04 5.05 -5.11
N TYR A 148 -10.93 5.50 -5.67
CA TYR A 148 -9.60 4.98 -5.38
C TYR A 148 -8.81 5.99 -4.53
N CYS A 149 -8.03 5.48 -3.58
CA CYS A 149 -7.01 6.24 -2.86
C CYS A 149 -5.64 5.58 -3.10
N LEU A 150 -4.70 6.38 -3.56
CA LEU A 150 -3.35 5.96 -3.93
C LEU A 150 -2.33 6.83 -3.19
N ASN A 151 -1.12 6.31 -2.99
CA ASN A 151 0.00 7.11 -2.52
C ASN A 151 0.45 8.10 -3.61
N ALA A 152 0.60 9.37 -3.26
CA ALA A 152 0.95 10.43 -4.20
C ALA A 152 2.38 10.33 -4.74
N ILE A 153 3.29 9.69 -4.00
CA ILE A 153 4.72 9.54 -4.35
C ILE A 153 4.89 8.52 -5.47
N ASP A 154 4.33 7.33 -5.30
CA ASP A 154 4.65 6.15 -6.13
C ASP A 154 3.44 5.49 -6.79
N GLY A 155 2.23 6.02 -6.56
CA GLY A 155 0.99 5.49 -7.13
C GLY A 155 0.55 4.16 -6.50
N THR A 156 1.17 3.74 -5.40
CA THR A 156 0.79 2.50 -4.72
C THR A 156 -0.65 2.58 -4.21
N PHE A 157 -1.39 1.49 -4.42
CA PHE A 157 -2.77 1.37 -3.94
C PHE A 157 -2.83 1.36 -2.41
N LEU A 158 -3.68 2.21 -1.83
CA LEU A 158 -3.93 2.25 -0.40
C LEU A 158 -5.28 1.62 -0.07
N TRP A 159 -6.36 2.15 -0.62
CA TRP A 159 -7.72 1.62 -0.44
C TRP A 159 -8.64 2.02 -1.60
N SER A 160 -9.82 1.40 -1.66
CA SER A 160 -10.91 1.82 -2.55
C SER A 160 -12.26 1.61 -1.90
N TYR A 161 -13.22 2.46 -2.26
CA TYR A 161 -14.62 2.33 -1.83
C TYR A 161 -15.53 2.11 -3.04
N LYS A 162 -16.44 1.13 -2.96
CA LYS A 162 -17.33 0.77 -4.07
C LYS A 162 -18.73 1.37 -3.87
N THR A 163 -19.24 2.02 -4.91
CA THR A 163 -20.63 2.51 -5.03
C THR A 163 -21.47 1.59 -5.92
N ASP A 164 -22.78 1.84 -5.96
CA ASP A 164 -23.70 1.03 -6.77
C ASP A 164 -23.67 1.41 -8.27
N PHE A 165 -23.23 2.64 -8.58
CA PHE A 165 -23.07 3.16 -9.93
C PHE A 165 -21.81 4.02 -10.04
N ILE A 166 -21.52 4.47 -11.26
CA ILE A 166 -20.34 5.24 -11.64
C ILE A 166 -20.11 6.48 -10.76
N ILE A 167 -18.85 6.90 -10.66
CA ILE A 167 -18.44 8.12 -9.96
C ILE A 167 -17.83 9.06 -11.01
N ASP A 168 -18.64 10.00 -11.49
CA ASP A 168 -18.21 11.07 -12.39
C ASP A 168 -17.82 12.36 -11.66
N THR A 169 -18.21 12.50 -10.40
CA THR A 169 -17.87 13.68 -9.59
C THR A 169 -16.39 13.66 -9.18
N SER A 170 -15.82 14.85 -9.00
CA SER A 170 -14.47 14.99 -8.45
C SER A 170 -14.55 14.94 -6.92
N PRO A 171 -13.69 14.15 -6.23
CA PRO A 171 -13.66 14.13 -4.77
C PRO A 171 -13.16 15.47 -4.20
N THR A 172 -13.72 15.86 -3.07
CA THR A 172 -13.25 17.00 -2.26
C THR A 172 -12.71 16.47 -0.95
N VAL A 173 -11.50 16.90 -0.57
CA VAL A 173 -10.79 16.36 0.61
C VAL A 173 -10.45 17.49 1.57
N ILE A 174 -10.93 17.39 2.80
CA ILE A 174 -10.70 18.34 3.88
C ILE A 174 -10.81 17.62 5.23
N ASP A 175 -9.98 18.00 6.20
CA ASP A 175 -10.01 17.49 7.58
C ASP A 175 -10.15 15.97 7.69
N ASP A 176 -9.30 15.25 6.96
CA ASP A 176 -9.28 13.79 6.91
C ASP A 176 -10.60 13.13 6.46
N LYS A 177 -11.43 13.87 5.71
CA LYS A 177 -12.65 13.37 5.08
C LYS A 177 -12.61 13.52 3.56
N VAL A 178 -13.22 12.58 2.87
CA VAL A 178 -13.37 12.58 1.41
C VAL A 178 -14.85 12.61 1.05
N PHE A 179 -15.27 13.65 0.34
CA PHE A 179 -16.64 13.86 -0.11
C PHE A 179 -16.77 13.65 -1.61
N PHE A 180 -17.75 12.87 -2.05
CA PHE A 180 -18.02 12.66 -3.48
C PHE A 180 -19.46 12.21 -3.74
N GLY A 181 -19.98 12.55 -4.91
CA GLY A 181 -21.28 12.09 -5.40
C GLY A 181 -21.15 10.92 -6.37
N SER A 182 -22.16 10.05 -6.39
CA SER A 182 -22.28 8.97 -7.38
C SER A 182 -23.57 9.09 -8.18
N SER A 183 -23.55 8.50 -9.37
CA SER A 183 -24.73 8.28 -10.19
C SER A 183 -25.76 7.33 -9.56
N ASP A 184 -25.44 6.70 -8.43
CA ASP A 184 -26.41 5.97 -7.60
C ASP A 184 -27.36 6.90 -6.81
N GLY A 185 -27.14 8.21 -6.93
CA GLY A 185 -27.92 9.25 -6.29
C GLY A 185 -27.61 9.45 -4.81
N SER A 186 -26.36 9.18 -4.42
CA SER A 186 -25.87 9.41 -3.07
C SER A 186 -24.62 10.25 -3.02
N LEU A 187 -24.58 11.13 -2.02
CA LEU A 187 -23.38 11.81 -1.56
C LEU A 187 -22.75 10.95 -0.45
N TYR A 188 -21.45 10.74 -0.54
CA TYR A 188 -20.66 9.95 0.38
C TYR A 188 -19.68 10.83 1.13
N CYS A 189 -19.46 10.52 2.41
CA CYS A 189 -18.34 11.00 3.20
C CYS A 189 -17.58 9.79 3.75
N LEU A 190 -16.30 9.70 3.41
CA LEU A 190 -15.40 8.64 3.88
C LEU A 190 -14.29 9.21 4.73
N ASP A 191 -13.74 8.38 5.61
CA ASP A 191 -12.47 8.64 6.27
C ASP A 191 -11.32 8.58 5.24
N ALA A 192 -10.47 9.60 5.24
CA ALA A 192 -9.38 9.75 4.28
C ALA A 192 -8.21 8.78 4.52
N ASP A 193 -8.09 8.19 5.70
CA ASP A 193 -7.03 7.25 6.07
C ASP A 193 -7.30 5.83 5.60
N ASP A 194 -8.48 5.30 5.87
CA ASP A 194 -8.81 3.91 5.59
C ASP A 194 -9.98 3.70 4.60
N GLY A 195 -10.63 4.78 4.18
CA GLY A 195 -11.78 4.73 3.26
C GLY A 195 -13.07 4.25 3.93
N TYR A 196 -13.14 4.23 5.26
CA TYR A 196 -14.33 3.83 6.01
C TYR A 196 -15.49 4.81 5.75
N LEU A 197 -16.69 4.27 5.54
CA LEU A 197 -17.89 5.09 5.36
C LEU A 197 -18.27 5.77 6.67
N LEU A 198 -18.13 7.10 6.73
CA LEU A 198 -18.57 7.90 7.87
C LEU A 198 -20.08 8.14 7.78
N TRP A 199 -20.57 8.62 6.63
CA TRP A 199 -21.99 8.79 6.37
C TRP A 199 -22.32 8.80 4.87
N LYS A 200 -23.60 8.60 4.55
CA LYS A 200 -24.16 8.64 3.20
C LYS A 200 -25.49 9.39 3.21
N TYR A 201 -25.67 10.31 2.27
CA TYR A 201 -26.94 11.02 2.04
C TYR A 201 -27.54 10.62 0.68
N GLN A 202 -28.81 10.21 0.65
CA GLN A 202 -29.48 9.74 -0.57
C GLN A 202 -30.47 10.79 -1.08
N THR A 203 -30.28 11.28 -2.31
CA THR A 203 -31.18 12.25 -2.98
C THR A 203 -32.23 11.56 -3.87
N GLY A 204 -31.94 10.33 -4.32
CA GLY A 204 -32.82 9.55 -5.19
C GLY A 204 -32.72 9.88 -6.69
N SER A 205 -31.80 10.79 -7.07
CA SER A 205 -31.46 11.09 -8.48
C SER A 205 -29.95 11.30 -8.61
N VAL A 206 -29.43 11.18 -9.84
CA VAL A 206 -27.99 11.19 -10.16
C VAL A 206 -27.33 12.48 -9.66
N ILE A 207 -26.18 12.34 -8.97
CA ILE A 207 -25.32 13.45 -8.57
C ILE A 207 -24.12 13.49 -9.52
N VAL A 208 -24.03 14.56 -10.31
CA VAL A 208 -22.94 14.84 -11.27
C VAL A 208 -22.19 16.12 -10.93
N SER A 209 -22.71 16.90 -9.98
CA SER A 209 -22.10 18.11 -9.44
C SER A 209 -21.07 17.70 -8.38
N SER A 210 -19.81 18.11 -8.53
CA SER A 210 -18.78 17.83 -7.53
C SER A 210 -19.07 18.64 -6.27
N PRO A 211 -19.00 18.05 -5.07
CA PRO A 211 -19.41 18.73 -3.84
C PRO A 211 -18.41 19.81 -3.42
N ALA A 212 -18.89 21.03 -3.17
CA ALA A 212 -18.10 22.06 -2.51
C ALA A 212 -18.28 21.96 -1.00
N VAL A 213 -17.19 22.08 -0.25
CA VAL A 213 -17.16 21.81 1.19
C VAL A 213 -16.57 22.99 1.94
N THR A 214 -17.21 23.32 3.05
CA THR A 214 -16.69 24.18 4.12
C THR A 214 -16.61 23.35 5.40
N ASP A 215 -15.94 23.84 6.44
CA ASP A 215 -15.78 23.12 7.71
C ASP A 215 -17.11 22.56 8.25
N GLU A 216 -18.24 23.25 8.03
CA GLU A 216 -19.55 22.88 8.58
C GLU A 216 -20.53 22.26 7.56
N LYS A 217 -20.34 22.51 6.25
CA LYS A 217 -21.40 22.27 5.25
C LYS A 217 -20.86 21.75 3.93
N VAL A 218 -21.65 20.87 3.31
CA VAL A 218 -21.44 20.34 1.95
C VAL A 218 -22.56 20.80 1.03
N TYR A 219 -22.19 21.35 -0.11
CA TYR A 219 -23.10 21.90 -1.12
C TYR A 219 -22.96 21.18 -2.43
N PHE A 220 -24.08 20.76 -3.02
CA PHE A 220 -24.06 19.97 -4.25
C PHE A 220 -25.39 20.04 -4.99
N GLY A 221 -25.31 19.94 -6.32
CA GLY A 221 -26.46 19.90 -7.20
C GLY A 221 -26.83 18.49 -7.65
N VAL A 222 -28.11 18.30 -7.94
CA VAL A 222 -28.69 17.05 -8.40
C VAL A 222 -29.33 17.25 -9.78
N THR A 223 -29.26 16.21 -10.61
CA THR A 223 -29.78 16.23 -11.99
C THR A 223 -31.30 16.41 -12.11
N ASN A 224 -32.06 16.24 -11.03
CA ASN A 224 -33.51 16.44 -11.01
C ASN A 224 -33.93 17.91 -10.77
N GLY A 225 -32.97 18.81 -10.52
CA GLY A 225 -33.23 20.23 -10.25
C GLY A 225 -33.02 20.64 -8.81
N ASP A 226 -32.78 19.70 -7.89
CA ASP A 226 -32.53 20.03 -6.49
C ASP A 226 -31.07 20.45 -6.27
N PHE A 227 -30.88 21.40 -5.37
CA PHE A 227 -29.58 21.80 -4.85
C PHE A 227 -29.64 21.79 -3.34
N LEU A 228 -28.73 21.06 -2.72
CA LEU A 228 -28.81 20.72 -1.33
C LEU A 228 -27.61 21.21 -0.55
N CYS A 229 -27.88 21.50 0.72
CA CYS A 229 -26.88 21.68 1.75
C CYS A 229 -27.09 20.62 2.84
N VAL A 230 -26.01 19.92 3.18
CA VAL A 230 -25.97 18.97 4.30
C VAL A 230 -24.81 19.29 5.23
N ASP A 231 -24.93 18.86 6.47
CA ASP A 231 -23.89 18.96 7.50
C ASP A 231 -22.65 18.10 7.13
N SER A 232 -21.46 18.68 7.22
CA SER A 232 -20.20 18.01 6.82
C SER A 232 -19.79 16.87 7.75
N ASP A 233 -20.24 16.88 9.02
CA ASP A 233 -19.86 15.89 10.03
C ASP A 233 -20.75 14.65 9.98
N ASN A 234 -22.04 14.82 9.74
CA ASN A 234 -23.02 13.75 9.88
C ASN A 234 -23.97 13.58 8.69
N GLY A 235 -23.88 14.44 7.67
CA GLY A 235 -24.72 14.38 6.48
C GLY A 235 -26.18 14.73 6.72
N ALA A 236 -26.53 15.36 7.85
CA ALA A 236 -27.90 15.80 8.11
C ALA A 236 -28.31 16.89 7.12
N PHE A 237 -29.55 16.79 6.65
CA PHE A 237 -30.18 17.81 5.82
C PHE A 237 -30.21 19.17 6.53
N ILE A 238 -29.80 20.23 5.84
CA ILE A 238 -29.89 21.61 6.32
C ILE A 238 -30.96 22.37 5.55
N TRP A 239 -30.78 22.52 4.23
CA TRP A 239 -31.72 23.21 3.35
C TRP A 239 -31.65 22.67 1.91
N GLU A 240 -32.67 23.00 1.12
CA GLU A 240 -32.77 22.70 -0.31
C GLU A 240 -33.33 23.90 -1.08
N TYR A 241 -32.82 24.08 -2.29
CA TYR A 241 -33.37 24.99 -3.29
C TYR A 241 -33.65 24.21 -4.58
N THR A 242 -34.88 24.29 -5.09
CA THR A 242 -35.30 23.56 -6.31
C THR A 242 -35.37 24.49 -7.52
N MET A 243 -34.60 24.17 -8.55
CA MET A 243 -34.63 24.81 -9.86
C MET A 243 -35.70 24.20 -10.76
N THR A 244 -35.91 24.82 -11.91
CA THR A 244 -36.85 24.29 -12.92
C THR A 244 -36.26 23.16 -13.78
N ASP A 245 -34.93 23.01 -13.78
CA ASP A 245 -34.19 21.94 -14.43
C ASP A 245 -32.88 21.66 -13.66
N GLY A 246 -32.27 20.49 -13.89
CA GLY A 246 -31.06 20.02 -13.22
C GLY A 246 -29.84 20.91 -13.39
N THR A 247 -28.79 20.61 -12.60
CA THR A 247 -27.47 21.24 -12.75
C THR A 247 -26.37 20.21 -13.00
N TYR A 248 -25.51 20.52 -13.96
CA TYR A 248 -24.21 19.87 -14.17
C TYR A 248 -23.04 20.72 -13.65
N SER A 249 -23.33 21.96 -13.24
CA SER A 249 -22.36 22.88 -12.69
C SER A 249 -22.02 22.46 -11.26
N SER A 250 -20.74 22.43 -10.92
CA SER A 250 -20.33 22.27 -9.52
C SER A 250 -20.39 23.62 -8.82
N PRO A 251 -20.91 23.71 -7.58
CA PRO A 251 -20.99 24.97 -6.89
C PRO A 251 -19.63 25.51 -6.51
N THR A 252 -19.54 26.84 -6.46
CA THR A 252 -18.45 27.57 -5.83
C THR A 252 -18.98 28.30 -4.61
N VAL A 253 -18.28 28.21 -3.48
CA VAL A 253 -18.62 28.89 -2.24
C VAL A 253 -17.62 30.01 -2.00
N PHE A 254 -18.10 31.24 -1.82
CA PHE A 254 -17.23 32.36 -1.50
C PHE A 254 -17.99 33.40 -0.69
N ASP A 255 -17.43 33.82 0.46
CA ASP A 255 -17.95 34.89 1.30
C ASP A 255 -19.44 34.71 1.67
N GLY A 256 -19.80 33.51 2.16
CA GLY A 256 -21.17 33.18 2.58
C GLY A 256 -22.17 33.05 1.43
N LYS A 257 -21.71 32.98 0.17
CA LYS A 257 -22.56 32.87 -1.01
C LYS A 257 -22.17 31.66 -1.86
N ILE A 258 -23.15 31.09 -2.54
CA ILE A 258 -22.98 29.92 -3.41
C ILE A 258 -23.33 30.30 -4.83
N TYR A 259 -22.47 29.97 -5.78
CA TYR A 259 -22.65 30.25 -7.19
C TYR A 259 -22.65 28.97 -8.02
N PHE A 260 -23.57 28.85 -8.97
CA PHE A 260 -23.61 27.72 -9.90
C PHE A 260 -24.46 28.05 -11.14
N GLY A 261 -24.23 27.31 -12.21
CA GLY A 261 -25.07 27.30 -13.42
C GLY A 261 -26.15 26.21 -13.40
N SER A 262 -27.19 26.36 -14.21
CA SER A 262 -28.25 25.35 -14.38
C SER A 262 -28.64 25.14 -15.86
N ASN A 263 -29.24 23.99 -16.14
CA ASN A 263 -29.86 23.67 -17.43
C ASN A 263 -31.06 24.57 -17.74
N ASP A 264 -31.65 25.19 -16.71
CA ASP A 264 -32.73 26.16 -16.90
C ASP A 264 -32.28 27.53 -17.45
N LYS A 265 -31.00 27.62 -17.85
CA LYS A 265 -30.35 28.78 -18.45
C LYS A 265 -30.08 29.92 -17.47
N ASN A 266 -30.05 29.64 -16.17
CA ASN A 266 -29.69 30.64 -15.18
C ASN A 266 -28.33 30.36 -14.53
N VAL A 267 -27.65 31.45 -14.18
CA VAL A 267 -26.60 31.49 -13.16
C VAL A 267 -27.26 31.92 -11.86
N TYR A 268 -27.06 31.16 -10.79
CA TYR A 268 -27.66 31.41 -9.48
C TYR A 268 -26.62 31.89 -8.48
N CYS A 269 -27.08 32.74 -7.56
CA CYS A 269 -26.41 33.03 -6.30
C CYS A 269 -27.38 32.78 -5.15
N LEU A 270 -27.03 31.86 -4.26
CA LEU A 270 -27.79 31.56 -3.05
C LEU A 270 -27.00 32.00 -1.81
N ASP A 271 -27.73 32.31 -0.74
CA ASP A 271 -27.16 32.48 0.59
C ASP A 271 -26.71 31.11 1.13
N ALA A 272 -25.47 31.01 1.61
CA ALA A 272 -24.90 29.75 2.03
C ALA A 272 -25.46 29.22 3.37
N ASP A 273 -26.14 30.07 4.14
CA ASP A 273 -26.70 29.72 5.43
C ASP A 273 -28.10 29.12 5.34
N ASP A 274 -28.95 29.67 4.48
CA ASP A 274 -30.35 29.25 4.40
C ASP A 274 -30.82 28.84 2.99
N GLY A 275 -29.96 28.93 1.98
CA GLY A 275 -30.28 28.56 0.60
C GLY A 275 -31.21 29.53 -0.11
N SER A 276 -31.49 30.71 0.48
CA SER A 276 -32.36 31.71 -0.13
C SER A 276 -31.72 32.31 -1.39
N LEU A 277 -32.55 32.55 -2.41
CA LEU A 277 -32.11 33.16 -3.65
C LEU A 277 -31.71 34.62 -3.41
N MET A 278 -30.44 34.95 -3.63
CA MET A 278 -29.94 36.31 -3.58
C MET A 278 -30.12 37.01 -4.92
N TRP A 279 -29.68 36.38 -6.01
CA TRP A 279 -29.88 36.85 -7.37
C TRP A 279 -29.77 35.70 -8.37
N ASN A 280 -30.34 35.88 -9.56
CA ASN A 280 -30.04 35.05 -10.73
C ASN A 280 -29.78 35.90 -11.97
N TYR A 281 -29.06 35.32 -12.93
CA TYR A 281 -28.82 35.89 -14.25
C TYR A 281 -29.31 34.92 -15.31
N SER A 282 -30.24 35.36 -16.16
CA SER A 282 -30.76 34.55 -17.27
C SER A 282 -29.84 34.63 -18.49
N ALA A 283 -29.09 33.56 -18.72
CA ALA A 283 -28.29 33.36 -19.92
C ALA A 283 -29.15 32.99 -21.13
N LEU A 284 -28.53 32.94 -22.31
CA LEU A 284 -29.23 32.57 -23.55
C LEU A 284 -29.37 31.06 -23.75
N SER A 285 -28.51 30.28 -23.09
CA SER A 285 -28.45 28.82 -23.13
C SER A 285 -28.10 28.26 -21.76
N GLU A 286 -28.09 26.93 -21.68
CA GLU A 286 -27.75 26.13 -20.51
C GLU A 286 -26.36 26.50 -19.99
N VAL A 287 -26.18 26.44 -18.67
CA VAL A 287 -24.94 26.81 -17.99
C VAL A 287 -24.37 25.59 -17.29
N HIS A 288 -23.55 24.81 -18.00
CA HIS A 288 -22.94 23.58 -17.48
C HIS A 288 -21.58 23.80 -16.80
N SER A 289 -20.90 24.91 -17.15
CA SER A 289 -19.61 25.29 -16.59
C SER A 289 -19.72 25.62 -15.09
N SER A 290 -18.69 25.33 -14.30
CA SER A 290 -18.62 25.72 -12.88
C SER A 290 -18.00 27.13 -12.74
N PRO A 291 -18.55 28.03 -11.90
CA PRO A 291 -18.08 29.41 -11.84
C PRO A 291 -16.67 29.54 -11.26
N ALA A 292 -15.94 30.58 -11.66
CA ALA A 292 -14.72 31.04 -11.00
C ALA A 292 -14.97 32.39 -10.35
N ILE A 293 -14.46 32.58 -9.13
CA ILE A 293 -14.61 33.83 -8.38
C ILE A 293 -13.25 34.49 -8.21
N ALA A 294 -13.07 35.66 -8.82
CA ALA A 294 -11.85 36.44 -8.70
C ALA A 294 -12.11 37.93 -8.98
N TYR A 295 -11.36 38.81 -8.32
CA TYR A 295 -11.40 40.27 -8.56
C TYR A 295 -12.81 40.90 -8.47
N ASP A 296 -13.66 40.43 -7.55
CA ASP A 296 -15.09 40.81 -7.41
C ASP A 296 -16.01 40.38 -8.57
N TYR A 297 -15.51 39.54 -9.47
CA TYR A 297 -16.26 39.00 -10.60
C TYR A 297 -16.49 37.50 -10.48
N LEU A 298 -17.53 37.07 -11.18
CA LEU A 298 -17.83 35.68 -11.48
C LEU A 298 -17.63 35.44 -12.96
N TYR A 299 -16.85 34.40 -13.29
CA TYR A 299 -16.62 33.94 -14.66
C TYR A 299 -17.30 32.60 -14.88
N ILE A 300 -18.11 32.45 -15.93
CA ILE A 300 -18.82 31.19 -16.19
C ILE A 300 -19.12 30.99 -17.67
N GLY A 301 -18.96 29.75 -18.13
CA GLY A 301 -19.20 29.33 -19.52
C GLY A 301 -20.65 28.93 -19.78
N THR A 302 -21.12 29.13 -21.01
CA THR A 302 -22.48 28.77 -21.47
C THR A 302 -22.44 27.89 -22.72
N SER A 303 -23.53 27.13 -22.91
CA SER A 303 -23.66 26.17 -24.03
C SER A 303 -23.76 26.82 -25.41
N ASP A 304 -24.12 28.10 -25.49
CA ASP A 304 -24.10 28.90 -26.73
C ASP A 304 -22.72 29.48 -27.06
N GLY A 305 -21.67 29.07 -26.34
CA GLY A 305 -20.30 29.43 -26.65
C GLY A 305 -19.85 30.78 -26.11
N ARG A 306 -20.39 31.20 -24.96
CA ARG A 306 -19.95 32.41 -24.27
C ARG A 306 -19.18 32.07 -23.00
N LEU A 307 -18.15 32.85 -22.74
CA LEU A 307 -17.71 33.10 -21.37
C LEU A 307 -18.35 34.41 -20.91
N LEU A 308 -19.10 34.34 -19.81
CA LEU A 308 -19.72 35.49 -19.15
C LEU A 308 -18.83 35.97 -18.00
N CYS A 309 -18.76 37.28 -17.83
CA CYS A 309 -18.26 37.94 -16.63
C CYS A 309 -19.38 38.75 -16.00
N LEU A 310 -19.72 38.42 -14.76
CA LEU A 310 -20.76 39.06 -13.97
C LEU A 310 -20.16 39.64 -12.69
N THR A 311 -20.77 40.67 -12.13
CA THR A 311 -20.44 41.12 -10.77
C THR A 311 -20.85 40.05 -9.77
N ARG A 312 -19.94 39.65 -8.88
CA ARG A 312 -20.20 38.57 -7.91
C ARG A 312 -21.39 38.90 -7.01
N ASP A 313 -21.51 40.13 -6.52
CA ASP A 313 -22.50 40.47 -5.48
C ASP A 313 -23.91 40.72 -6.01
N THR A 314 -24.06 41.01 -7.32
CA THR A 314 -25.38 41.39 -7.88
C THR A 314 -25.76 40.63 -9.14
N GLY A 315 -24.89 39.77 -9.69
CA GLY A 315 -25.11 39.10 -10.98
C GLY A 315 -25.20 40.05 -12.17
N GLY A 316 -24.67 41.27 -12.03
CA GLY A 316 -24.74 42.30 -13.05
C GLY A 316 -23.78 41.99 -14.19
N PHE A 317 -24.25 42.08 -15.44
CA PHE A 317 -23.39 41.87 -16.61
C PHE A 317 -22.23 42.87 -16.67
N VAL A 318 -21.00 42.36 -16.84
CA VAL A 318 -19.80 43.18 -17.04
C VAL A 318 -19.33 43.07 -18.49
N TRP A 319 -19.00 41.87 -18.94
CA TRP A 319 -18.61 41.58 -20.33
C TRP A 319 -18.92 40.13 -20.70
N SER A 320 -18.89 39.83 -22.00
CA SER A 320 -18.90 38.45 -22.50
C SER A 320 -17.95 38.29 -23.68
N TYR A 321 -17.33 37.12 -23.78
CA TYR A 321 -16.57 36.71 -24.96
C TYR A 321 -17.30 35.58 -25.68
N GLN A 322 -17.49 35.72 -26.99
CA GLN A 322 -18.16 34.72 -27.82
C GLN A 322 -17.14 33.94 -28.66
N ILE A 323 -17.25 32.62 -28.65
CA ILE A 323 -16.54 31.72 -29.55
C ILE A 323 -17.48 30.66 -30.14
N SER A 324 -17.01 29.98 -31.19
CA SER A 324 -17.63 28.78 -31.73
C SER A 324 -17.44 27.58 -30.80
N GLY A 325 -18.52 26.82 -30.58
CA GLY A 325 -18.52 25.66 -29.68
C GLY A 325 -18.92 26.04 -28.25
N SER A 326 -19.43 25.06 -27.51
CA SER A 326 -19.89 25.27 -26.13
C SER A 326 -18.72 25.56 -25.19
N VAL A 327 -18.90 26.39 -24.18
CA VAL A 327 -17.93 26.59 -23.10
C VAL A 327 -18.38 25.78 -21.89
N GLU A 328 -18.09 24.48 -21.90
CA GLU A 328 -18.40 23.56 -20.78
C GLU A 328 -17.26 23.40 -19.79
N SER A 329 -16.01 23.65 -20.22
CA SER A 329 -14.90 23.70 -19.28
C SER A 329 -15.12 24.84 -18.28
N SER A 330 -14.68 24.62 -17.04
CA SER A 330 -14.84 25.61 -15.99
C SER A 330 -13.67 26.61 -16.06
N PRO A 331 -13.93 27.93 -16.09
CA PRO A 331 -12.88 28.94 -16.25
C PRO A 331 -11.91 28.95 -15.08
N ALA A 332 -10.61 29.03 -15.33
CA ALA A 332 -9.60 29.14 -14.28
C ALA A 332 -8.94 30.52 -14.35
N VAL A 333 -8.70 31.16 -13.20
CA VAL A 333 -8.26 32.56 -13.15
C VAL A 333 -6.97 32.68 -12.35
N ALA A 334 -5.98 33.39 -12.90
CA ALA A 334 -4.80 33.84 -12.16
C ALA A 334 -4.21 35.07 -12.87
N ASP A 335 -3.45 35.90 -12.15
CA ASP A 335 -2.67 37.01 -12.72
C ASP A 335 -3.43 37.94 -13.69
N GLY A 336 -4.71 38.25 -13.39
CA GLY A 336 -5.56 39.08 -14.23
C GLY A 336 -5.97 38.44 -15.56
N LYS A 337 -5.82 37.12 -15.69
CA LYS A 337 -6.12 36.31 -16.87
C LYS A 337 -7.15 35.24 -16.55
N VAL A 338 -8.03 34.94 -17.50
CA VAL A 338 -9.03 33.86 -17.41
C VAL A 338 -8.84 32.86 -18.55
N TYR A 339 -8.79 31.58 -18.18
CA TYR A 339 -8.50 30.45 -19.07
C TYR A 339 -9.70 29.54 -19.19
N PHE A 340 -10.01 29.10 -20.41
CA PHE A 340 -11.06 28.13 -20.64
C PHE A 340 -10.87 27.40 -21.98
N GLY A 341 -11.34 26.15 -22.04
CA GLY A 341 -11.44 25.33 -23.23
C GLY A 341 -12.83 25.31 -23.84
N THR A 342 -12.91 25.05 -25.14
CA THR A 342 -14.18 24.86 -25.85
C THR A 342 -14.47 23.38 -26.11
N ASN A 343 -15.74 23.03 -25.98
CA ASN A 343 -16.30 21.75 -26.38
C ASN A 343 -17.12 21.92 -27.67
N PRO A 344 -16.48 22.02 -28.85
CA PRO A 344 -17.18 22.18 -30.11
C PRO A 344 -17.99 20.92 -30.45
N CYS A 345 -19.16 21.16 -31.02
CA CYS A 345 -19.93 20.16 -31.76
C CYS A 345 -20.08 20.65 -33.21
N CYS A 346 -20.58 19.79 -34.12
CA CYS A 346 -21.02 20.21 -35.46
C CYS A 346 -19.94 20.82 -36.37
N GLY A 347 -18.69 20.35 -36.28
CA GLY A 347 -17.63 20.69 -37.24
C GLY A 347 -16.80 21.94 -36.90
N PHE A 348 -16.94 22.50 -35.70
CA PHE A 348 -16.06 23.56 -35.19
C PHE A 348 -14.78 22.98 -34.58
N LEU A 349 -13.71 23.78 -34.59
CA LEU A 349 -12.44 23.41 -33.97
C LEU A 349 -12.46 23.66 -32.46
N SER A 350 -11.71 22.85 -31.70
CA SER A 350 -11.54 23.01 -30.25
C SER A 350 -10.39 23.96 -29.95
N TYR A 351 -10.63 24.87 -29.02
CA TYR A 351 -9.70 25.92 -28.63
C TYR A 351 -9.48 25.91 -27.12
N PHE A 352 -8.28 26.30 -26.71
CA PHE A 352 -7.96 26.77 -25.37
C PHE A 352 -7.64 28.26 -25.43
N ILE A 353 -8.26 29.06 -24.57
CA ILE A 353 -8.29 30.52 -24.70
C ILE A 353 -7.83 31.16 -23.40
N CYS A 354 -7.03 32.20 -23.53
CA CYS A 354 -6.70 33.13 -22.46
C CYS A 354 -7.26 34.52 -22.78
N LEU A 355 -8.03 35.09 -21.86
CA LEU A 355 -8.53 36.46 -21.95
C LEU A 355 -8.02 37.28 -20.76
N ASN A 356 -7.98 38.60 -20.94
CA ASN A 356 -7.86 39.53 -19.83
C ASN A 356 -9.14 39.45 -18.97
N ALA A 357 -8.98 39.17 -17.69
CA ALA A 357 -10.08 38.94 -16.75
C ALA A 357 -10.96 40.18 -16.52
N PHE A 358 -10.43 41.38 -16.75
CA PHE A 358 -11.15 42.64 -16.52
C PHE A 358 -11.92 43.13 -17.75
N SER A 359 -11.36 42.95 -18.95
CA SER A 359 -11.93 43.48 -20.19
C SER A 359 -12.57 42.42 -21.10
N GLY A 360 -12.27 41.14 -20.89
CA GLY A 360 -12.68 40.04 -21.78
C GLY A 360 -11.94 40.05 -23.12
N THR A 361 -10.89 40.85 -23.28
CA THR A 361 -10.11 40.88 -24.52
C THR A 361 -9.17 39.68 -24.60
N LYS A 362 -9.14 39.00 -25.75
CA LYS A 362 -8.25 37.85 -25.98
C LYS A 362 -6.79 38.27 -25.88
N ILE A 363 -6.04 37.54 -25.04
CA ILE A 363 -4.58 37.64 -24.93
C ILE A 363 -3.98 36.67 -25.94
N TRP A 364 -4.34 35.39 -25.82
CA TRP A 364 -3.91 34.34 -26.75
C TRP A 364 -4.93 33.20 -26.88
N GLU A 365 -4.77 32.37 -27.90
CA GLU A 365 -5.52 31.12 -28.07
C GLU A 365 -4.62 30.02 -28.61
N TYR A 366 -4.94 28.78 -28.27
CA TYR A 366 -4.33 27.57 -28.80
C TYR A 366 -5.41 26.72 -29.48
N ASN A 367 -5.15 26.28 -30.70
CA ASN A 367 -6.08 25.45 -31.47
C ASN A 367 -5.57 24.00 -31.47
N PHE A 368 -6.33 23.10 -30.85
CA PHE A 368 -5.97 21.67 -30.81
C PHE A 368 -6.11 20.98 -32.18
N ASN A 369 -6.70 21.65 -33.17
CA ASN A 369 -7.04 21.13 -34.50
C ASN A 369 -7.98 19.91 -34.46
N LEU A 370 -8.86 19.87 -33.46
CA LEU A 370 -9.83 18.81 -33.24
C LEU A 370 -11.26 19.28 -33.51
N LEU A 371 -12.10 18.39 -34.04
CA LEU A 371 -13.53 18.63 -34.22
C LEU A 371 -14.38 18.25 -32.99
N THR A 372 -13.69 17.85 -31.92
CA THR A 372 -14.24 17.46 -30.61
C THR A 372 -13.46 18.17 -29.54
N GLY A 373 -14.11 18.65 -28.48
CA GLY A 373 -13.40 19.22 -27.34
C GLY A 373 -13.44 18.32 -26.12
N SER A 374 -12.77 18.81 -25.08
CA SER A 374 -12.76 18.20 -23.77
C SER A 374 -13.47 19.11 -22.76
N LYS A 375 -14.02 18.50 -21.72
CA LYS A 375 -14.56 19.19 -20.53
C LYS A 375 -13.48 19.48 -19.48
N SER A 376 -12.25 19.04 -19.70
CA SER A 376 -11.12 19.29 -18.81
C SER A 376 -10.98 20.80 -18.57
N SER A 377 -11.00 21.17 -17.30
CA SER A 377 -10.77 22.55 -16.87
C SER A 377 -9.29 22.76 -16.61
N ALA A 378 -8.80 23.98 -16.82
CA ALA A 378 -7.39 24.27 -16.59
C ALA A 378 -7.05 24.31 -15.09
N ALA A 379 -5.81 23.94 -14.77
CA ALA A 379 -5.20 24.14 -13.46
C ALA A 379 -4.01 25.08 -13.60
N LEU A 380 -3.88 26.05 -12.71
CA LEU A 380 -2.76 27.00 -12.69
C LEU A 380 -1.91 26.78 -11.46
N ALA A 381 -0.61 26.58 -11.64
CA ALA A 381 0.33 26.43 -10.53
C ALA A 381 1.75 26.73 -11.03
N ALA A 382 2.56 27.36 -10.18
CA ALA A 382 3.98 27.65 -10.46
C ALA A 382 4.22 28.23 -11.87
N SER A 383 3.52 29.33 -12.17
CA SER A 383 3.60 30.05 -13.46
C SER A 383 3.13 29.28 -14.70
N LYS A 384 2.59 28.07 -14.54
CA LYS A 384 2.19 27.19 -15.65
C LYS A 384 0.68 26.96 -15.65
N VAL A 385 0.15 26.65 -16.83
CA VAL A 385 -1.25 26.26 -17.04
C VAL A 385 -1.30 24.85 -17.60
N PHE A 386 -1.97 23.95 -16.89
CA PHE A 386 -2.13 22.55 -17.27
C PHE A 386 -3.55 22.28 -17.74
N VAL A 387 -3.71 21.50 -18.80
CA VAL A 387 -5.04 21.13 -19.31
C VAL A 387 -5.01 19.79 -20.05
N GLY A 388 -6.05 18.98 -19.87
CA GLY A 388 -6.30 17.78 -20.65
C GLY A 388 -7.08 18.08 -21.93
N SER A 389 -6.84 17.31 -22.99
CA SER A 389 -7.45 17.54 -24.29
C SER A 389 -8.06 16.27 -24.89
N ALA A 390 -8.96 16.47 -25.86
CA ALA A 390 -9.67 15.39 -26.57
C ALA A 390 -8.78 14.61 -27.56
N ASP A 391 -7.58 15.09 -27.88
CA ASP A 391 -6.54 14.31 -28.57
C ASP A 391 -5.82 13.32 -27.64
N GLY A 392 -6.24 13.27 -26.37
CA GLY A 392 -5.63 12.43 -25.35
C GLY A 392 -4.30 12.96 -24.84
N LYS A 393 -4.00 14.25 -25.06
CA LYS A 393 -2.79 14.87 -24.52
C LYS A 393 -3.07 15.70 -23.28
N VAL A 394 -2.11 15.66 -22.36
CA VAL A 394 -1.93 16.66 -21.31
C VAL A 394 -0.99 17.72 -21.86
N TYR A 395 -1.38 18.98 -21.76
CA TYR A 395 -0.55 20.12 -22.17
C TYR A 395 -0.15 20.94 -20.94
N ALA A 396 1.10 21.39 -20.92
CA ALA A 396 1.55 22.46 -20.05
C ALA A 396 1.94 23.68 -20.89
N PHE A 397 1.28 24.80 -20.61
CA PHE A 397 1.62 26.10 -21.16
C PHE A 397 2.37 26.90 -20.11
N GLY A 398 3.36 27.67 -20.55
CA GLY A 398 4.26 28.40 -19.68
C GLY A 398 5.15 29.32 -20.48
N ASP A 399 5.59 30.41 -19.87
CA ASP A 399 6.70 31.17 -20.42
C ASP A 399 7.96 30.28 -20.33
N ILE A 400 8.90 30.38 -21.27
CA ILE A 400 10.14 29.59 -21.23
C ILE A 400 10.93 29.98 -19.98
N GLU A 401 10.84 29.15 -18.95
CA GLU A 401 11.74 29.24 -17.80
C GLU A 401 13.06 28.60 -18.22
N PHE A 402 14.15 29.39 -18.18
CA PHE A 402 15.49 28.85 -18.31
C PHE A 402 15.87 28.17 -17.00
N LEU A 403 15.92 26.83 -17.00
CA LEU A 403 16.13 25.99 -15.82
C LEU A 403 17.33 25.07 -15.99
N ALA A 404 18.12 24.91 -14.95
CA ALA A 404 19.14 23.88 -14.81
C ALA A 404 18.51 22.66 -14.12
N ASP A 405 19.06 21.48 -14.37
CA ASP A 405 18.70 20.25 -13.67
C ASP A 405 19.96 19.42 -13.44
N ALA A 406 20.35 19.35 -12.17
CA ALA A 406 21.52 18.64 -11.67
C ALA A 406 21.27 17.12 -11.54
N ASN A 407 20.04 16.65 -11.79
CA ASN A 407 19.58 15.27 -11.62
C ASN A 407 19.83 14.75 -10.18
N GLY A 408 19.86 13.42 -9.97
CA GLY A 408 20.11 12.80 -8.67
C GLY A 408 18.84 12.51 -7.86
N PRO A 409 18.97 12.19 -6.55
CA PRO A 409 20.21 12.10 -5.78
C PRO A 409 21.13 10.97 -6.26
N TYR A 410 22.42 11.08 -5.95
CA TYR A 410 23.47 10.15 -6.37
C TYR A 410 24.00 9.32 -5.21
N HIS A 411 24.53 8.15 -5.53
CA HIS A 411 25.25 7.28 -4.59
C HIS A 411 26.60 6.89 -5.20
N GLY A 412 27.64 6.87 -4.38
CA GLY A 412 29.00 6.55 -4.82
C GLY A 412 29.84 5.88 -3.75
N VAL A 413 30.94 5.28 -4.18
CA VAL A 413 31.92 4.66 -3.28
C VAL A 413 33.15 5.56 -3.17
N ILE A 414 33.73 5.66 -1.98
CA ILE A 414 34.91 6.49 -1.73
C ILE A 414 36.05 6.19 -2.73
N ASN A 415 36.67 7.24 -3.25
CA ASN A 415 37.72 7.20 -4.29
C ASN A 415 37.32 6.53 -5.61
N THR A 416 36.02 6.36 -5.87
CA THR A 416 35.50 5.93 -7.18
C THR A 416 34.77 7.08 -7.85
N SER A 417 34.81 7.13 -9.18
CA SER A 417 34.11 8.15 -9.95
C SER A 417 32.59 7.90 -9.93
N VAL A 418 31.84 8.95 -9.64
CA VAL A 418 30.39 9.07 -9.82
C VAL A 418 30.14 9.84 -11.12
N ASP A 419 29.23 9.36 -11.95
CA ASP A 419 28.82 10.01 -13.20
C ASP A 419 27.66 10.99 -12.91
N PHE A 420 27.86 12.27 -13.22
CA PHE A 420 26.85 13.31 -13.07
C PHE A 420 26.25 13.65 -14.42
N ILE A 421 24.96 13.99 -14.43
CA ILE A 421 24.21 14.30 -15.65
C ILE A 421 23.61 15.69 -15.49
N GLY A 422 23.92 16.58 -16.45
CA GLY A 422 23.41 17.95 -16.46
C GLY A 422 22.40 18.14 -17.58
N SER A 423 21.20 18.57 -17.22
CA SER A 423 20.16 19.02 -18.15
C SER A 423 19.96 20.52 -18.05
N ALA A 424 19.49 21.12 -19.14
CA ALA A 424 18.97 22.47 -19.14
C ALA A 424 17.70 22.49 -19.97
N TYR A 425 16.69 23.21 -19.49
CA TYR A 425 15.40 23.36 -20.12
C TYR A 425 15.16 24.84 -20.40
N GLY A 426 14.58 25.16 -21.55
CA GLY A 426 14.43 26.55 -21.97
C GLY A 426 15.75 27.25 -22.29
N GLY A 427 15.75 28.59 -22.26
CA GLY A 427 16.90 29.43 -22.61
C GLY A 427 17.28 29.40 -24.10
N GLU A 428 18.16 30.33 -24.51
CA GLU A 428 18.67 30.36 -25.89
C GLU A 428 19.79 29.30 -26.07
N PRO A 429 19.67 28.38 -27.05
CA PRO A 429 20.65 27.31 -27.25
C PRO A 429 22.09 27.80 -27.41
N GLY A 430 22.99 27.14 -26.69
CA GLY A 430 24.41 27.50 -26.60
C GLY A 430 24.89 27.52 -25.15
N PHE A 431 24.43 26.53 -24.37
CA PHE A 431 24.61 26.49 -22.92
C PHE A 431 26.06 26.28 -22.52
N SER A 432 26.44 26.90 -21.41
CA SER A 432 27.67 26.63 -20.66
C SER A 432 27.32 26.11 -19.27
N TRP A 433 28.13 25.17 -18.79
CA TRP A 433 27.87 24.38 -17.60
C TRP A 433 28.92 24.68 -16.54
N TYR A 434 28.52 24.69 -15.27
CA TYR A 434 29.42 24.80 -14.14
C TYR A 434 28.89 23.96 -12.98
N TRP A 435 29.67 22.99 -12.56
CA TRP A 435 29.40 22.11 -11.44
C TRP A 435 30.28 22.49 -10.25
N ASP A 436 29.69 22.54 -9.05
CA ASP A 436 30.38 22.51 -7.77
C ASP A 436 29.98 21.23 -7.03
N PHE A 437 30.95 20.38 -6.71
CA PHE A 437 30.71 19.06 -6.11
C PHE A 437 30.59 19.11 -4.58
N GLY A 438 30.66 20.30 -3.95
CA GLY A 438 30.54 20.45 -2.51
C GLY A 438 31.80 20.07 -1.72
N ASP A 439 32.88 19.67 -2.40
CA ASP A 439 34.20 19.36 -1.82
C ASP A 439 35.34 20.27 -2.33
N ASN A 440 34.98 21.41 -2.93
CA ASN A 440 35.82 22.38 -3.65
C ASN A 440 36.32 21.92 -5.02
N ALA A 441 35.95 20.73 -5.50
CA ALA A 441 36.15 20.36 -6.89
C ALA A 441 35.01 20.92 -7.77
N THR A 442 35.33 21.24 -9.01
CA THR A 442 34.40 21.84 -9.97
C THR A 442 34.58 21.26 -11.36
N SER A 443 33.57 21.34 -12.22
CA SER A 443 33.68 20.98 -13.65
C SER A 443 32.91 21.95 -14.55
N THR A 444 33.29 22.00 -15.82
CA THR A 444 32.56 22.74 -16.88
C THR A 444 31.98 21.83 -17.97
N ASP A 445 32.14 20.51 -17.81
CA ASP A 445 31.51 19.54 -18.71
C ASP A 445 30.02 19.43 -18.39
N GLN A 446 29.19 19.16 -19.40
CA GLN A 446 27.75 18.92 -19.17
C GLN A 446 27.52 17.69 -18.28
N ASN A 447 28.19 16.58 -18.58
CA ASN A 447 28.08 15.31 -17.86
C ASN A 447 29.47 14.91 -17.30
N PRO A 448 29.93 15.52 -16.20
CA PRO A 448 31.24 15.24 -15.64
C PRO A 448 31.26 13.95 -14.83
N THR A 449 32.45 13.50 -14.49
CA THR A 449 32.66 12.44 -13.49
C THR A 449 33.50 12.99 -12.35
N HIS A 450 33.18 12.65 -11.10
CA HIS A 450 33.95 13.11 -9.93
C HIS A 450 34.07 12.03 -8.87
N ALA A 451 35.20 11.99 -8.15
CA ALA A 451 35.49 11.01 -7.12
C ALA A 451 35.78 11.68 -5.79
N TYR A 452 35.08 11.25 -4.73
CA TYR A 452 35.16 11.85 -3.41
C TYR A 452 36.18 11.13 -2.53
N ALA A 453 37.06 11.91 -1.89
CA ALA A 453 38.14 11.37 -1.04
C ALA A 453 37.72 11.13 0.42
N SER A 454 36.52 11.57 0.81
CA SER A 454 35.99 11.43 2.18
C SER A 454 34.56 10.91 2.15
N LEU A 455 34.17 10.18 3.20
CA LEU A 455 32.80 9.69 3.38
C LEU A 455 31.88 10.83 3.79
N GLY A 456 30.60 10.73 3.43
CA GLY A 456 29.58 11.68 3.83
C GLY A 456 28.60 12.00 2.71
N GLU A 457 27.69 12.91 3.03
CA GLU A 457 26.75 13.50 2.09
C GLU A 457 27.30 14.86 1.62
N TYR A 458 27.28 15.10 0.32
CA TYR A 458 27.70 16.35 -0.31
C TYR A 458 26.54 16.96 -1.06
N THR A 459 26.40 18.29 -0.99
CA THR A 459 25.50 19.06 -1.84
C THR A 459 26.24 19.40 -3.13
N VAL A 460 25.67 19.01 -4.27
CA VAL A 460 26.21 19.24 -5.61
C VAL A 460 25.34 20.29 -6.29
N THR A 461 25.96 21.35 -6.81
CA THR A 461 25.27 22.46 -7.47
C THR A 461 25.62 22.49 -8.94
N LEU A 462 24.61 22.51 -9.81
CA LEU A 462 24.77 22.80 -11.24
C LEU A 462 24.33 24.24 -11.51
N THR A 463 25.16 25.00 -12.21
CA THR A 463 24.84 26.30 -12.79
C THR A 463 24.90 26.20 -14.31
N VAL A 464 23.86 26.67 -15.00
CA VAL A 464 23.82 26.74 -16.46
C VAL A 464 23.64 28.19 -16.88
N THR A 465 24.39 28.61 -17.90
CA THR A 465 24.23 29.92 -18.55
C THR A 465 23.91 29.71 -20.02
N ASP A 466 22.89 30.39 -20.54
CA ASP A 466 22.47 30.28 -21.93
C ASP A 466 23.26 31.21 -22.87
N ASN A 467 22.94 31.19 -24.17
CA ASN A 467 23.69 31.96 -25.17
C ASN A 467 23.43 33.47 -25.15
N ILE A 468 22.38 33.94 -24.45
CA ILE A 468 22.11 35.37 -24.25
C ILE A 468 22.58 35.89 -22.88
N GLY A 469 23.06 34.98 -22.03
CA GLY A 469 23.68 35.29 -20.75
C GLY A 469 22.75 35.18 -19.55
N ASP A 470 21.54 34.61 -19.72
CA ASP A 470 20.68 34.27 -18.61
C ASP A 470 21.32 33.11 -17.83
N VAL A 471 21.12 33.08 -16.51
CA VAL A 471 21.77 32.13 -15.59
C VAL A 471 20.72 31.47 -14.71
N THR A 472 20.84 30.16 -14.53
CA THR A 472 19.96 29.35 -13.69
C THR A 472 20.77 28.28 -12.96
N THR A 473 20.24 27.79 -11.83
CA THR A 473 20.95 26.88 -10.93
C THR A 473 20.03 25.82 -10.36
N ASP A 474 20.56 24.62 -10.14
CA ASP A 474 19.89 23.52 -9.45
C ASP A 474 20.85 22.81 -8.48
N GLU A 475 20.31 22.19 -7.44
CA GLU A 475 21.08 21.50 -6.39
C GLU A 475 20.57 20.07 -6.17
N THR A 476 21.51 19.15 -5.94
CA THR A 476 21.23 17.74 -5.64
C THR A 476 22.18 17.23 -4.56
N SER A 477 21.97 16.00 -4.08
CA SER A 477 22.86 15.38 -3.10
C SER A 477 23.57 14.14 -3.66
N VAL A 478 24.76 13.88 -3.12
CA VAL A 478 25.48 12.61 -3.32
C VAL A 478 25.93 12.03 -2.00
N PHE A 479 25.64 10.75 -1.79
CA PHE A 479 26.07 10.00 -0.61
C PHE A 479 27.25 9.08 -0.93
N ILE A 480 28.37 9.26 -0.22
CA ILE A 480 29.61 8.53 -0.43
C ILE A 480 29.89 7.56 0.72
N GLU A 481 29.95 6.28 0.38
CA GLU A 481 30.11 5.17 1.31
C GLU A 481 31.37 4.33 1.06
N ILE A 482 31.65 3.39 1.95
CA ILE A 482 32.76 2.42 1.83
C ILE A 482 32.28 1.28 0.91
N PRO A 483 33.15 0.64 0.10
CA PRO A 483 32.74 -0.55 -0.66
C PRO A 483 32.17 -1.62 0.29
N ASN A 484 30.99 -2.16 -0.05
CA ASN A 484 30.39 -3.24 0.73
C ASN A 484 31.24 -4.52 0.61
N THR A 485 31.49 -5.19 1.73
CA THR A 485 32.17 -6.48 1.78
C THR A 485 31.26 -7.51 2.46
N PRO A 486 31.18 -8.75 1.94
CA PRO A 486 30.32 -9.74 2.57
C PRO A 486 30.74 -10.04 4.02
N PRO A 487 29.78 -10.37 4.90
CA PRO A 487 30.09 -10.74 6.28
C PRO A 487 30.90 -12.04 6.33
N GLU A 488 31.64 -12.22 7.43
CA GLU A 488 32.39 -13.44 7.69
C GLU A 488 31.46 -14.67 7.79
N ILE A 489 32.01 -15.84 7.45
CA ILE A 489 31.32 -17.12 7.60
C ILE A 489 31.01 -17.33 9.09
N PRO A 490 29.75 -17.64 9.46
CA PRO A 490 29.39 -17.79 10.86
C PRO A 490 30.04 -19.02 11.50
N VAL A 491 30.55 -18.84 12.71
CA VAL A 491 31.00 -19.93 13.58
C VAL A 491 29.79 -20.53 14.28
N VAL A 492 29.63 -21.85 14.16
CA VAL A 492 28.58 -22.63 14.82
C VAL A 492 29.16 -23.34 16.03
N ASP A 493 28.52 -23.21 17.19
CA ASP A 493 28.88 -23.96 18.40
C ASP A 493 27.63 -24.53 19.09
N GLY A 494 27.78 -25.66 19.78
CA GLY A 494 26.68 -26.34 20.46
C GLY A 494 26.94 -27.82 20.77
N PRO A 495 25.92 -28.55 21.25
CA PRO A 495 26.01 -29.98 21.53
C PRO A 495 26.20 -30.82 20.26
N THR A 496 27.02 -31.88 20.34
CA THR A 496 27.27 -32.82 19.24
C THR A 496 26.54 -34.16 19.39
N THR A 497 25.90 -34.39 20.54
CA THR A 497 25.10 -35.60 20.78
C THR A 497 23.81 -35.29 21.52
N GLY A 498 22.75 -36.04 21.22
CA GLY A 498 21.44 -35.85 21.81
C GLY A 498 20.53 -37.06 21.78
N LYS A 499 19.28 -36.84 22.21
CA LYS A 499 18.17 -37.79 22.26
C LYS A 499 16.98 -37.23 21.50
N PRO A 500 16.17 -38.08 20.83
CA PRO A 500 14.98 -37.63 20.14
C PRO A 500 14.03 -36.83 21.06
N GLY A 501 13.43 -35.77 20.53
CA GLY A 501 12.42 -34.96 21.20
C GLY A 501 12.94 -34.00 22.28
N LYS A 502 14.26 -33.87 22.47
CA LYS A 502 14.87 -32.89 23.39
C LYS A 502 15.35 -31.65 22.63
N SER A 503 15.11 -30.47 23.22
CA SER A 503 15.62 -29.19 22.74
C SER A 503 17.10 -28.97 23.09
N TYR A 504 17.87 -28.44 22.15
CA TYR A 504 19.30 -28.13 22.28
C TYR A 504 19.59 -26.71 21.79
N GLU A 505 20.30 -25.93 22.60
CA GLU A 505 20.76 -24.57 22.26
C GLU A 505 22.06 -24.63 21.44
N TYR A 506 22.11 -23.85 20.37
CA TYR A 506 23.27 -23.58 19.52
C TYR A 506 23.54 -22.08 19.49
N THR A 507 24.81 -21.72 19.33
CA THR A 507 25.24 -20.33 19.13
C THR A 507 25.86 -20.14 17.75
N PHE A 508 25.63 -18.94 17.20
CA PHE A 508 26.10 -18.53 15.89
C PHE A 508 26.74 -17.15 16.02
N THR A 509 27.99 -17.01 15.60
CA THR A 509 28.71 -15.73 15.70
C THR A 509 29.40 -15.40 14.37
N ALA A 510 29.25 -14.16 13.91
CA ALA A 510 29.88 -13.65 12.70
C ALA A 510 30.09 -12.14 12.84
N SER A 511 31.10 -11.61 12.15
CA SER A 511 31.34 -10.17 12.06
C SER A 511 31.37 -9.73 10.60
N ASP A 512 31.20 -8.45 10.40
CA ASP A 512 31.28 -7.77 9.12
C ASP A 512 32.35 -6.68 9.21
N SER A 513 33.24 -6.61 8.21
CA SER A 513 34.37 -5.66 8.18
C SER A 513 33.95 -4.20 8.03
N ASN A 514 32.79 -3.93 7.43
CA ASN A 514 32.20 -2.60 7.34
C ASN A 514 31.42 -2.23 8.62
N GLY A 515 31.19 -3.20 9.51
CA GLY A 515 30.37 -3.02 10.73
C GLY A 515 28.87 -3.12 10.45
N ASP A 516 28.50 -3.63 9.28
CA ASP A 516 27.12 -3.78 8.85
C ASP A 516 26.33 -4.74 9.74
N LYS A 517 25.01 -4.58 9.77
CA LYS A 517 24.17 -5.48 10.55
C LYS A 517 23.98 -6.80 9.79
N ILE A 518 24.03 -7.90 10.53
CA ILE A 518 24.11 -9.25 9.96
C ILE A 518 22.81 -10.01 10.21
N LEU A 519 22.34 -10.71 9.18
CA LEU A 519 21.27 -11.70 9.26
C LEU A 519 21.87 -13.11 9.18
N TYR A 520 21.26 -14.08 9.87
CA TYR A 520 21.67 -15.48 9.89
C TYR A 520 20.62 -16.36 9.20
N SER A 521 21.06 -17.37 8.45
CA SER A 521 20.23 -18.47 7.96
C SER A 521 20.83 -19.79 8.40
N ILE A 522 20.05 -20.59 9.13
CA ILE A 522 20.48 -21.87 9.72
C ILE A 522 19.76 -23.02 9.00
N ASP A 523 20.51 -24.04 8.64
CA ASP A 523 20.03 -25.34 8.17
C ASP A 523 20.36 -26.38 9.24
N TRP A 524 19.34 -27.03 9.79
CA TRP A 524 19.46 -27.98 10.91
C TRP A 524 19.75 -29.41 10.47
N GLY A 525 19.83 -29.67 9.16
CA GLY A 525 20.17 -30.98 8.60
C GLY A 525 19.02 -31.99 8.59
N ASP A 526 17.82 -31.61 9.01
CA ASP A 526 16.60 -32.44 9.03
C ASP A 526 15.52 -31.96 8.02
N ASN A 527 15.96 -31.19 7.02
CA ASN A 527 15.12 -30.45 6.06
C ASN A 527 14.36 -29.25 6.64
N THR A 528 14.66 -28.83 7.87
CA THR A 528 14.17 -27.57 8.43
C THR A 528 15.23 -26.48 8.33
N THR A 529 14.78 -25.26 8.05
CA THR A 529 15.64 -24.07 8.01
C THR A 529 14.98 -22.92 8.76
N SER A 530 15.78 -21.99 9.26
CA SER A 530 15.26 -20.84 10.00
C SER A 530 14.70 -19.71 9.13
N GLY A 531 14.95 -19.73 7.82
CA GLY A 531 14.94 -18.51 7.01
C GLY A 531 15.99 -17.50 7.47
N TRP A 532 15.92 -16.27 6.97
CA TRP A 532 16.80 -15.18 7.42
C TRP A 532 16.31 -14.60 8.75
N ILE A 533 17.18 -14.60 9.75
CA ILE A 533 16.93 -14.08 11.10
C ILE A 533 17.82 -12.86 11.32
N GLY A 534 17.25 -11.72 11.70
CA GLY A 534 17.99 -10.50 12.02
C GLY A 534 17.22 -9.24 11.62
N PRO A 535 17.90 -8.09 11.43
CA PRO A 535 19.36 -7.90 11.48
C PRO A 535 19.91 -7.69 12.91
N PHE A 536 21.11 -8.22 13.19
CA PHE A 536 21.84 -8.08 14.46
C PHE A 536 23.09 -7.23 14.28
N LEU A 537 23.61 -6.62 15.35
CA LEU A 537 24.89 -5.90 15.27
C LEU A 537 26.04 -6.88 14.94
N SER A 538 26.97 -6.45 14.09
CA SER A 538 28.19 -7.19 13.76
C SER A 538 28.93 -7.68 15.02
N GLY A 539 29.28 -8.96 15.05
CA GLY A 539 30.01 -9.59 16.16
C GLY A 539 29.15 -10.03 17.35
N VAL A 540 27.83 -9.83 17.32
CA VAL A 540 26.94 -10.28 18.40
C VAL A 540 26.54 -11.75 18.21
N GLU A 541 26.65 -12.53 19.29
CA GLU A 541 26.26 -13.95 19.33
C GLU A 541 24.73 -14.11 19.21
N LEU A 542 24.30 -14.95 18.28
CA LEU A 542 22.91 -15.40 18.13
C LEU A 542 22.72 -16.75 18.79
N LYS A 543 21.73 -16.88 19.68
CA LYS A 543 21.34 -18.15 20.29
C LYS A 543 20.04 -18.69 19.70
N ARG A 544 20.01 -19.98 19.34
CA ARG A 544 18.80 -20.66 18.86
C ARG A 544 18.70 -22.06 19.42
N GLU A 545 17.49 -22.49 19.69
CA GLU A 545 17.18 -23.85 20.09
C GLU A 545 16.60 -24.65 18.93
N HIS A 546 16.92 -25.95 18.84
CA HIS A 546 16.31 -26.88 17.91
C HIS A 546 16.06 -28.26 18.54
N THR A 547 15.08 -28.99 18.00
CA THR A 547 14.70 -30.34 18.46
C THR A 547 14.60 -31.29 17.28
N TRP A 548 15.30 -32.41 17.35
CA TRP A 548 15.19 -33.50 16.37
C TRP A 548 14.25 -34.60 16.88
N SER A 549 13.28 -35.00 16.07
CA SER A 549 12.26 -36.00 16.43
C SER A 549 12.71 -37.45 16.21
N GLU A 550 13.69 -37.67 15.34
CA GLU A 550 14.18 -39.01 14.97
C GLU A 550 15.64 -39.22 15.38
N LYS A 551 16.05 -40.49 15.51
CA LYS A 551 17.46 -40.84 15.67
C LYS A 551 18.17 -40.69 14.32
N GLY A 552 19.40 -40.22 14.33
CA GLY A 552 20.14 -39.96 13.10
C GLY A 552 21.37 -39.10 13.30
N SER A 553 22.06 -38.83 12.20
CA SER A 553 23.17 -37.89 12.13
C SER A 553 22.75 -36.72 11.27
N TYR A 554 22.88 -35.52 11.82
CA TYR A 554 22.43 -34.26 11.24
C TYR A 554 23.61 -33.31 11.11
N ILE A 555 23.64 -32.54 10.03
CA ILE A 555 24.65 -31.50 9.81
C ILE A 555 24.00 -30.15 10.01
N VAL A 556 24.38 -29.46 11.07
CA VAL A 556 24.01 -28.06 11.30
C VAL A 556 25.01 -27.17 10.56
N LYS A 557 24.51 -26.22 9.79
CA LYS A 557 25.33 -25.19 9.14
C LYS A 557 24.58 -23.87 9.11
N ALA A 558 25.33 -22.78 9.08
CA ALA A 558 24.75 -21.44 8.96
C ALA A 558 25.47 -20.64 7.88
N LYS A 559 24.80 -19.63 7.34
CA LYS A 559 25.42 -18.56 6.54
C LYS A 559 24.86 -17.21 6.97
N THR A 560 25.57 -16.14 6.62
CA THR A 560 25.21 -14.77 6.97
C THR A 560 24.99 -13.91 5.74
N LYS A 561 24.26 -12.81 5.94
CA LYS A 561 24.04 -11.77 4.94
C LYS A 561 24.06 -10.40 5.63
N ASP A 562 24.69 -9.41 5.03
CA ASP A 562 24.63 -8.03 5.53
C ASP A 562 23.28 -7.36 5.19
N ASN A 563 23.08 -6.12 5.65
CA ASN A 563 21.89 -5.32 5.31
C ASN A 563 21.93 -4.70 3.90
N HIS A 564 23.01 -4.93 3.14
CA HIS A 564 23.21 -4.49 1.76
C HIS A 564 23.04 -5.65 0.75
N GLY A 565 22.78 -6.87 1.23
CA GLY A 565 22.47 -8.06 0.45
C GLY A 565 23.64 -8.99 0.14
N ALA A 566 24.88 -8.71 0.56
CA ALA A 566 26.00 -9.61 0.30
C ALA A 566 26.05 -10.77 1.31
N GLU A 567 26.28 -11.98 0.81
CA GLU A 567 26.18 -13.23 1.58
C GLU A 567 27.55 -13.87 1.80
N SER A 568 27.73 -14.48 2.98
CA SER A 568 28.84 -15.40 3.25
C SER A 568 28.61 -16.76 2.58
N ASN A 569 29.67 -17.56 2.49
CA ASN A 569 29.51 -19.01 2.29
C ASN A 569 28.89 -19.67 3.53
N TRP A 570 28.39 -20.89 3.36
CA TRP A 570 28.00 -21.75 4.48
C TRP A 570 29.19 -22.07 5.38
N SER A 571 28.93 -22.16 6.68
CA SER A 571 29.87 -22.62 7.70
C SER A 571 30.35 -24.03 7.42
N ASP A 572 31.47 -24.39 8.06
CA ASP A 572 31.90 -25.78 8.12
C ASP A 572 30.78 -26.66 8.72
N PRO A 573 30.61 -27.91 8.25
CA PRO A 573 29.62 -28.85 8.79
C PRO A 573 29.78 -29.07 10.29
N PHE A 574 28.73 -28.79 11.07
CA PHE A 574 28.69 -29.09 12.50
C PHE A 574 27.83 -30.35 12.75
N GLU A 575 28.47 -31.44 13.16
CA GLU A 575 27.79 -32.74 13.31
C GLU A 575 27.01 -32.86 14.63
N MET A 576 25.73 -33.22 14.53
CA MET A 576 24.85 -33.58 15.65
C MET A 576 24.35 -35.01 15.51
N THR A 577 24.59 -35.84 16.53
CA THR A 577 24.15 -37.25 16.55
C THR A 577 23.04 -37.48 17.57
N ILE A 578 21.85 -37.84 17.09
CA ILE A 578 20.71 -38.21 17.93
C ILE A 578 20.65 -39.73 18.11
N THR A 579 20.72 -40.18 19.36
CA THR A 579 20.77 -41.62 19.72
C THR A 579 19.54 -42.05 20.52
N ALA A 580 19.10 -43.29 20.34
CA ALA A 580 17.97 -43.86 21.07
C ALA A 580 18.19 -45.36 21.39
N PRO A 581 17.72 -45.86 22.55
CA PRO A 581 17.73 -47.29 22.85
C PRO A 581 16.78 -48.04 21.90
N THR A 582 17.09 -49.30 21.62
CA THR A 582 16.23 -50.18 20.81
C THR A 582 16.09 -51.49 21.58
N LEU A 583 14.92 -51.75 22.14
CA LEU A 583 14.71 -52.91 23.01
C LEU A 583 14.09 -54.09 22.23
N ASP A 584 14.59 -55.29 22.46
CA ASP A 584 14.01 -56.55 21.99
C ASP A 584 13.87 -57.55 23.15
N ILE A 585 13.07 -58.60 22.94
CA ILE A 585 12.72 -59.62 23.92
C ILE A 585 13.12 -61.01 23.38
N GLU A 586 14.06 -61.66 24.03
CA GLU A 586 14.39 -63.08 23.80
C GLU A 586 13.74 -63.96 24.87
N ILE A 587 13.09 -65.05 24.47
CA ILE A 587 12.41 -66.00 25.38
C ILE A 587 13.02 -67.39 25.18
N LYS A 588 13.48 -68.02 26.27
CA LYS A 588 13.99 -69.41 26.25
C LYS A 588 13.11 -70.31 27.11
N GLY A 589 12.66 -71.43 26.52
CA GLY A 589 11.80 -72.42 27.19
C GLY A 589 12.60 -73.44 28.02
N GLY A 590 12.10 -73.75 29.22
CA GLY A 590 12.68 -74.71 30.17
C GLY A 590 11.78 -74.89 31.41
N PHE A 591 12.33 -75.43 32.51
CA PHE A 591 11.65 -75.44 33.83
C PHE A 591 11.56 -73.99 34.37
N GLY A 592 10.49 -73.27 33.99
CA GLY A 592 10.29 -71.85 34.28
C GLY A 592 10.42 -70.96 33.02
N VAL A 593 10.06 -69.69 33.14
CA VAL A 593 10.15 -68.71 32.03
C VAL A 593 11.38 -67.82 32.25
N THR A 594 12.33 -67.86 31.31
CA THR A 594 13.44 -66.89 31.24
C THR A 594 13.20 -65.93 30.09
N VAL A 595 13.11 -64.65 30.42
CA VAL A 595 12.97 -63.55 29.46
C VAL A 595 14.25 -62.72 29.51
N THR A 596 14.92 -62.53 28.39
CA THR A 596 16.05 -61.62 28.28
C THR A 596 15.61 -60.38 27.52
N ILE A 597 15.70 -59.21 28.15
CA ILE A 597 15.54 -57.93 27.47
C ILE A 597 16.90 -57.53 26.90
N ILE A 598 16.95 -57.25 25.62
CA ILE A 598 18.16 -56.89 24.89
C ILE A 598 18.03 -55.43 24.47
N ASN A 599 19.07 -54.62 24.68
CA ASN A 599 19.14 -53.27 24.12
C ASN A 599 20.10 -53.30 22.93
N ASP A 600 19.56 -53.46 21.73
CA ASP A 600 20.30 -53.41 20.46
C ASP A 600 20.46 -51.99 19.92
N GLY A 601 20.04 -50.97 20.69
CA GLY A 601 20.21 -49.57 20.31
C GLY A 601 21.56 -48.99 20.73
N ASP A 602 21.85 -47.82 20.18
CA ASP A 602 23.13 -47.13 20.32
C ASP A 602 23.20 -46.23 21.56
N ALA A 603 22.16 -46.25 22.39
CA ALA A 603 22.07 -45.52 23.66
C ALA A 603 21.60 -46.44 24.80
N PRO A 604 22.00 -46.17 26.05
CA PRO A 604 21.48 -46.90 27.21
C PRO A 604 19.98 -46.69 27.38
N ALA A 605 19.24 -47.77 27.63
CA ALA A 605 17.83 -47.73 28.00
C ALA A 605 17.71 -47.56 29.51
N THR A 606 17.13 -46.45 29.97
CA THR A 606 16.94 -46.13 31.39
C THR A 606 15.46 -46.29 31.79
N ASN A 607 15.18 -46.57 33.07
CA ASN A 607 13.82 -46.74 33.58
C ASN A 607 13.02 -47.78 32.78
N VAL A 608 13.64 -48.92 32.50
CA VAL A 608 13.01 -49.99 31.74
C VAL A 608 12.08 -50.76 32.66
N SER A 609 10.79 -50.61 32.46
CA SER A 609 9.78 -51.43 33.14
C SER A 609 9.43 -52.64 32.27
N TRP A 610 9.11 -53.75 32.90
CA TRP A 610 8.67 -54.95 32.20
C TRP A 610 7.48 -55.58 32.89
N ASN A 611 6.62 -56.20 32.10
CA ASN A 611 5.42 -56.87 32.54
C ASN A 611 5.28 -58.22 31.82
N ILE A 612 4.99 -59.26 32.58
CA ILE A 612 4.72 -60.61 32.10
C ILE A 612 3.34 -61.00 32.60
N THR A 613 2.38 -61.08 31.68
CA THR A 613 1.00 -61.47 31.95
C THR A 613 0.76 -62.87 31.42
N PHE A 614 0.22 -63.77 32.25
CA PHE A 614 -0.19 -65.10 31.82
C PHE A 614 -1.67 -65.07 31.46
N ASP A 615 -1.95 -65.19 30.17
CA ASP A 615 -3.26 -64.93 29.57
C ASP A 615 -4.18 -66.17 29.60
N SER A 616 -3.64 -67.36 29.92
CA SER A 616 -4.40 -68.62 29.98
C SER A 616 -3.77 -69.66 30.93
N GLY A 617 -4.54 -70.65 31.37
CA GLY A 617 -4.08 -71.71 32.28
C GLY A 617 -4.12 -71.33 33.77
N PHE A 618 -3.87 -72.30 34.67
CA PHE A 618 -3.84 -72.05 36.12
C PHE A 618 -2.41 -71.71 36.54
N VAL A 619 -2.08 -70.42 36.63
CA VAL A 619 -0.75 -69.90 36.97
C VAL A 619 -0.85 -68.89 38.11
N PHE A 620 0.01 -69.02 39.13
CA PHE A 620 0.06 -68.09 40.25
C PHE A 620 1.51 -67.62 40.56
N PRO A 621 1.74 -66.29 40.67
CA PRO A 621 0.82 -65.21 40.31
C PRO A 621 0.64 -65.07 38.79
N ALA A 622 -0.54 -64.65 38.34
CA ALA A 622 -0.85 -64.46 36.91
C ALA A 622 -0.17 -63.23 36.26
N LEU A 623 0.44 -62.37 37.08
CA LEU A 623 1.16 -61.18 36.67
C LEU A 623 2.49 -61.10 37.41
N LYS A 624 3.56 -60.81 36.67
CA LYS A 624 4.86 -60.46 37.23
C LYS A 624 5.41 -59.24 36.52
N ASN A 625 5.84 -58.25 37.30
CA ASN A 625 6.43 -57.04 36.79
C ASN A 625 7.69 -56.69 37.56
N GLY A 626 8.46 -55.78 37.01
CA GLY A 626 9.66 -55.25 37.64
C GLY A 626 10.25 -54.09 36.87
N MET A 627 11.32 -53.52 37.45
CA MET A 627 12.07 -52.41 36.90
C MET A 627 13.53 -52.81 36.73
N ILE A 628 14.13 -52.38 35.62
CA ILE A 628 15.56 -52.41 35.38
C ILE A 628 16.01 -50.95 35.26
N PRO A 629 16.83 -50.43 36.21
CA PRO A 629 17.22 -49.03 36.22
C PRO A 629 17.91 -48.60 34.91
N THR A 630 18.78 -49.45 34.37
CA THR A 630 19.47 -49.20 33.11
C THR A 630 19.90 -50.49 32.43
N ILE A 631 19.78 -50.55 31.11
CA ILE A 631 20.40 -51.55 30.24
C ILE A 631 21.35 -50.78 29.32
N SER A 632 22.66 -51.04 29.40
CA SER A 632 23.66 -50.40 28.52
C SER A 632 23.35 -50.67 27.04
N ALA A 633 23.84 -49.83 26.13
CA ALA A 633 23.83 -50.14 24.69
C ALA A 633 24.52 -51.50 24.44
N GLY A 634 23.93 -52.35 23.60
CA GLY A 634 24.34 -53.76 23.40
C GLY A 634 24.14 -54.68 24.62
N GLY A 635 23.56 -54.16 25.71
CA GLY A 635 23.40 -54.86 26.98
C GLY A 635 22.24 -55.86 26.97
N ARG A 636 22.32 -56.85 27.86
CA ARG A 636 21.29 -57.88 28.05
C ARG A 636 20.90 -57.97 29.52
N ALA A 637 19.61 -57.99 29.81
CA ALA A 637 19.07 -58.13 31.15
C ALA A 637 18.19 -59.39 31.24
N PRO A 638 18.73 -60.51 31.74
CA PRO A 638 17.95 -61.72 31.95
C PRO A 638 17.04 -61.58 33.19
N ILE A 639 15.77 -61.97 33.02
CA ILE A 639 14.74 -62.00 34.04
C ILE A 639 14.30 -63.45 34.19
N HIS A 640 14.52 -64.00 35.38
CA HIS A 640 14.06 -65.34 35.74
C HIS A 640 12.81 -65.24 36.60
N VAL A 641 11.71 -65.80 36.11
CA VAL A 641 10.45 -65.78 36.84
C VAL A 641 10.06 -67.20 37.24
N LEU A 642 9.99 -67.41 38.55
CA LEU A 642 9.39 -68.62 39.12
C LEU A 642 7.87 -68.45 39.12
N VAL A 643 7.19 -69.36 38.41
CA VAL A 643 5.72 -69.42 38.36
C VAL A 643 5.26 -70.82 38.72
N PHE A 644 4.18 -70.90 39.51
CA PHE A 644 3.56 -72.17 39.86
C PHE A 644 2.29 -72.32 39.04
N GLY A 645 2.14 -73.46 38.37
CA GLY A 645 0.95 -73.71 37.57
C GLY A 645 0.95 -75.08 36.91
N PHE A 646 -0.14 -75.41 36.25
CA PHE A 646 -0.30 -76.67 35.54
C PHE A 646 -0.92 -76.45 34.16
N GLY A 647 -0.36 -77.12 33.15
CA GLY A 647 -0.87 -77.13 31.78
C GLY A 647 -0.14 -76.17 30.82
N LYS A 648 -0.64 -76.09 29.58
CA LYS A 648 -0.15 -75.13 28.59
C LYS A 648 -0.72 -73.75 28.91
N THR A 649 0.14 -72.73 28.89
CA THR A 649 -0.20 -71.33 29.12
C THR A 649 0.38 -70.47 28.01
N THR A 650 -0.35 -69.43 27.62
CA THR A 650 0.14 -68.34 26.77
C THR A 650 0.44 -67.15 27.67
N PHE A 651 1.57 -66.48 27.43
CA PHE A 651 1.92 -65.28 28.19
C PHE A 651 2.48 -64.20 27.27
N THR A 652 2.25 -62.96 27.69
CA THR A 652 2.66 -61.76 26.99
C THR A 652 3.72 -61.04 27.82
N VAL A 653 4.87 -60.77 27.20
CA VAL A 653 5.91 -59.90 27.74
C VAL A 653 5.79 -58.53 27.09
N SER A 654 5.64 -57.49 27.90
CA SER A 654 5.67 -56.09 27.49
C SER A 654 6.82 -55.39 28.20
N VAL A 655 7.63 -54.67 27.43
CA VAL A 655 8.75 -53.85 27.93
C VAL A 655 8.47 -52.41 27.56
N MET A 656 8.55 -51.52 28.55
CA MET A 656 8.39 -50.09 28.35
C MET A 656 9.65 -49.37 28.81
N CYS A 657 10.17 -48.45 27.99
CA CYS A 657 11.29 -47.57 28.33
C CYS A 657 10.74 -46.16 28.46
N ASN A 658 10.93 -45.52 29.61
CA ASN A 658 10.40 -44.18 29.89
C ASN A 658 8.90 -44.04 29.57
N GLU A 659 8.10 -45.02 30.02
CA GLU A 659 6.63 -45.05 29.92
C GLU A 659 6.02 -45.30 28.52
N GLU A 660 6.83 -45.47 27.47
CA GLU A 660 6.37 -45.91 26.15
C GLU A 660 6.65 -47.41 25.92
N ILE A 661 5.73 -48.12 25.26
CA ILE A 661 5.92 -49.54 24.90
C ILE A 661 7.04 -49.64 23.86
N SER A 662 8.20 -50.13 24.29
CA SER A 662 9.38 -50.28 23.43
C SER A 662 9.48 -51.66 22.79
N ALA A 663 8.93 -52.71 23.42
CA ALA A 663 8.86 -54.05 22.85
C ALA A 663 7.70 -54.87 23.43
N LYS A 664 7.11 -55.75 22.62
CA LYS A 664 6.08 -56.69 23.08
C LYS A 664 6.22 -58.03 22.37
N LYS A 665 6.16 -59.13 23.12
CA LYS A 665 6.28 -60.49 22.59
C LYS A 665 5.33 -61.45 23.28
N ILE A 666 4.67 -62.30 22.50
CA ILE A 666 3.75 -63.33 22.99
C ILE A 666 4.40 -64.70 22.81
N ALA A 667 4.33 -65.56 23.83
CA ALA A 667 4.90 -66.90 23.79
C ALA A 667 4.02 -67.91 24.53
N ASN A 668 4.30 -69.20 24.30
CA ASN A 668 3.63 -70.31 24.97
C ASN A 668 4.61 -71.08 25.86
N ALA A 669 4.17 -71.50 27.04
CA ALA A 669 4.91 -72.35 27.96
C ALA A 669 4.05 -73.54 28.43
N SER A 670 4.70 -74.63 28.86
CA SER A 670 4.05 -75.76 29.52
C SER A 670 4.55 -75.85 30.96
N LEU A 671 3.65 -75.79 31.94
CA LEU A 671 3.97 -75.79 33.37
C LEU A 671 3.67 -77.14 34.02
N LEU A 672 4.59 -77.59 34.89
CA LEU A 672 4.48 -78.81 35.70
C LEU A 672 4.42 -78.45 37.19
N LEU A 673 3.46 -79.05 37.91
CA LEU A 673 3.25 -78.84 39.35
C LEU A 673 4.19 -79.74 40.16
N PHE A 674 4.89 -79.19 41.15
CA PHE A 674 5.62 -79.97 42.17
C PHE A 674 4.99 -79.77 43.54
N PHE A 675 4.52 -80.85 44.18
CA PHE A 675 4.30 -80.88 45.63
C PHE A 675 5.56 -81.43 46.30
N VAL A 676 6.12 -80.69 47.26
CA VAL A 676 7.07 -81.27 48.23
C VAL A 676 6.24 -81.86 49.37
N ILE A 677 6.03 -83.18 49.37
CA ILE A 677 5.44 -83.88 50.52
C ILE A 677 6.59 -84.15 51.49
N GLY A 678 6.65 -83.40 52.59
CA GLY A 678 7.53 -83.70 53.72
C GLY A 678 6.96 -84.86 54.54
N VAL A 679 7.63 -86.00 54.54
CA VAL A 679 7.37 -87.08 55.51
C VAL A 679 8.40 -86.93 56.63
N LYS A 680 7.90 -86.82 57.87
CA LYS A 680 8.67 -86.55 59.10
C LYS A 680 9.44 -87.77 59.57
#